data_AF-A0A9Q1DSD1-F1
#
_entry.id   AF-A0A9Q1DSD1-F1
#
_cell.length_a   1.000
_cell.length_b   1.000
_cell.length_c   1.000
_cell.angle_alpha   90.00
_cell.angle_beta   90.00
_cell.angle_gamma   90.00
#
_symmetry.space_group_name_H-M   'P 1'
#
loop_
_entity.id
_entity.type
_entity.pdbx_description
1 polymer ?
#
loop_
_entity_poly.entity_id
_entity_poly.type
_entity_poly.pdbx_seq_one_letter_code
_entity_poly.pdbx_strand_id
1 'polypeptide(L)'
;MLFRAVVPALVRSSIGIAAFVLPRVAVKSDPLPHSLKGRLFSRSVCLSKKKSLRLQISERQIMDGNIEEILAPLRLAVKEQGELVRKLKEEQAPDVDVTKAVAELKARKRILEAKELSLQPKDDIIDRTKMEDTLKRRFFYDQAFSIYGGVSGLYDFGPVGCALKNNILQAWRQHFIQEEQILEIDCTMLTPEPVLKTSGHVDKFADYMVKDVKNGECFRADHLLKAHLQKLMSDKKCAAEKKAEMEDVITQMDNYTQQELTDLFVKYNVKSPTTGNDLTAPISFNLMFQTSIGPGGNMPGYLRPETAQGIFLNFKRLLEFNQGKLPFAAAQIGNSFRNEISPRSGLIRVREFTMAEIEHFVDPNEKIHPKFQNVADLDILLYSSKAQTSGQSAKVMRLGEAVDQGVINNSVLGYFIGRIYLYLTKVGVSPDKLRFRQHMDNEMAHYACDCWDAETKTSYGWIEIVGCADRSCYDLLCHARATKFEPNKGAIGKAYKKEAKLAMEYLAICDECYITDQEKLLSENGEFTFETEGKTFKLTKDMVTVKRFQKTLHVEEIVPNVIEPSFGIGRIMYSIFEHTFHVRQGDEQRTFFSFPATVAPYKCSVLPLSQNQEFVPFVKELSEAMTKNGVSHKVDDSSGSIGRRYARTDEIGVAFGITIDFDTVNKNPHTATLRDRDSMRQIRAEVSELPEIVRDLANGNTTWAKVESNSLCATICLWATMGVKAALPKYELCIYMAVLYMAMVWAGSWVFEVSSVNVNRKAFKATMKPGWHYFGRKMDIADFEWVMWFSTFRSHILFALSGHVIFAKICSMLAPQHRSIMYMAYGMTAIFMSMGWTYVALILSHCIMLYSISLVKFKWLCFVTGFTSLVTFKIEPFISWQGGFVKETFELQHVLFYGGCGLTIMRCMSFALENCEKKESNYTFLDLLKYNFYLPFFYFGPVMTFDKFHTQANNPDLTRKDWEMWNITTQAVLHLGAIIMVDILFHFLYILTIPNDIKLLKHQSDWALAGLAYFNLVYDWVKAAVMFGVINTVSRLDHLDPPKPPKCTTLLYVFAETHFDRGINDWLCKYVYDYLGGNHDNIWNELVASVSTFGITALWLGPCQVVFIWSFLNCFGLNFELWLAKFFSLEPFASMEMAMSEAMSRRIRAIFNAANFWIIVLFNILALNSLDFAKLVARRLLIRGFPVSTLSVLFFTYCGVQLVKERERRRALLLDPDPAPASAPVTHTGPTLTKEEPAKEKAE
;
A
#
# COMPACT_ATOMS: atom_id res chain seq x y z
N MET A 1 -15.33 20.64 -45.77
CA MET A 1 -16.74 20.93 -46.07
C MET A 1 -17.47 19.60 -46.35
N LEU A 2 -17.50 18.68 -45.38
CA LEU A 2 -18.00 17.31 -45.56
C LEU A 2 -18.44 16.66 -44.22
N PHE A 3 -19.09 17.45 -43.35
CA PHE A 3 -19.68 17.00 -42.08
C PHE A 3 -20.92 17.87 -41.76
N ARG A 4 -22.01 17.67 -42.52
CA ARG A 4 -23.31 18.31 -42.25
C ARG A 4 -24.50 17.59 -42.92
N ALA A 5 -24.64 16.29 -42.63
CA ALA A 5 -25.83 15.50 -42.94
C ALA A 5 -25.90 14.28 -41.99
N VAL A 6 -27.07 13.63 -41.91
CA VAL A 6 -27.33 12.40 -41.11
C VAL A 6 -27.47 12.61 -39.57
N VAL A 7 -28.24 13.63 -39.18
CA VAL A 7 -29.17 13.58 -38.03
C VAL A 7 -30.37 14.45 -38.43
N PRO A 8 -31.39 13.91 -39.13
CA PRO A 8 -32.59 13.46 -38.41
C PRO A 8 -33.48 12.42 -39.16
N ALA A 9 -33.61 11.19 -38.67
CA ALA A 9 -34.58 10.23 -39.24
C ALA A 9 -34.97 9.09 -38.27
N LEU A 10 -35.58 9.41 -37.11
CA LEU A 10 -36.25 8.39 -36.25
C LEU A 10 -37.22 8.98 -35.19
N VAL A 11 -37.98 10.02 -35.54
CA VAL A 11 -39.11 10.51 -34.72
C VAL A 11 -40.29 10.92 -35.64
N ARG A 12 -41.51 10.48 -35.27
CA ARG A 12 -42.80 10.38 -36.03
C ARG A 12 -42.98 8.98 -36.63
N SER A 13 -44.00 8.18 -36.26
CA SER A 13 -45.40 8.48 -35.88
C SER A 13 -45.88 7.61 -34.69
N SER A 14 -46.51 8.15 -33.63
CA SER A 14 -47.99 8.28 -33.40
C SER A 14 -48.67 7.01 -32.83
N ILE A 15 -49.70 7.01 -31.96
CA ILE A 15 -50.49 8.03 -31.20
C ILE A 15 -51.24 7.31 -30.04
N GLY A 16 -51.64 8.01 -28.95
CA GLY A 16 -52.62 7.56 -27.93
C GLY A 16 -52.22 7.95 -26.49
N ILE A 17 -52.57 9.12 -25.93
CA ILE A 17 -53.87 9.51 -25.28
C ILE A 17 -54.13 8.67 -23.99
N ALA A 18 -54.30 9.20 -22.76
CA ALA A 18 -54.47 10.59 -22.28
C ALA A 18 -53.90 10.82 -20.85
N ALA A 19 -53.58 12.09 -20.53
CA ALA A 19 -53.93 12.88 -19.33
C ALA A 19 -53.63 12.34 -17.88
N PHE A 20 -53.40 13.14 -16.83
CA PHE A 20 -54.00 14.43 -16.42
C PHE A 20 -53.05 15.27 -15.52
N VAL A 21 -53.06 16.61 -15.72
CA VAL A 21 -52.88 17.71 -14.72
C VAL A 21 -51.53 18.05 -14.03
N LEU A 22 -51.19 19.35 -14.20
CA LEU A 22 -50.22 20.25 -13.55
C LEU A 22 -50.73 20.73 -12.15
N PRO A 23 -49.92 21.27 -11.20
CA PRO A 23 -49.09 22.48 -11.38
C PRO A 23 -47.71 22.52 -10.65
N ARG A 24 -46.78 23.49 -10.75
CA ARG A 24 -46.49 24.75 -11.53
C ARG A 24 -45.98 25.84 -10.54
N VAL A 25 -45.15 26.80 -11.02
CA VAL A 25 -44.67 28.07 -10.35
C VAL A 25 -43.54 27.86 -9.31
N ALA A 26 -42.46 28.67 -9.15
CA ALA A 26 -41.75 29.71 -9.95
C ALA A 26 -40.25 29.77 -9.47
N VAL A 27 -39.20 30.01 -10.28
CA VAL A 27 -38.65 31.23 -10.94
C VAL A 27 -38.07 32.33 -10.02
N LYS A 28 -36.73 32.54 -10.10
CA LYS A 28 -35.92 33.81 -10.21
C LYS A 28 -34.46 33.50 -9.75
N SER A 29 -33.33 33.73 -10.44
CA SER A 29 -32.82 34.62 -11.52
C SER A 29 -32.00 35.85 -11.04
N ASP A 30 -30.67 35.66 -11.03
CA ASP A 30 -29.58 36.64 -11.30
C ASP A 30 -29.33 37.82 -10.30
N PRO A 31 -28.14 38.50 -10.30
CA PRO A 31 -27.04 38.47 -11.30
C PRO A 31 -25.57 38.35 -10.80
N LEU A 32 -24.65 38.22 -11.78
CA LEU A 32 -23.17 38.29 -11.71
C LEU A 32 -22.63 39.74 -11.62
N PRO A 33 -21.33 39.96 -11.29
CA PRO A 33 -20.34 40.24 -12.37
C PRO A 33 -18.88 39.71 -12.20
N HIS A 34 -18.22 39.63 -13.36
CA HIS A 34 -16.87 39.15 -13.71
C HIS A 34 -15.61 39.65 -12.94
N SER A 35 -14.53 38.82 -12.93
CA SER A 35 -13.34 39.06 -13.79
C SER A 35 -12.41 37.82 -13.96
N LEU A 36 -11.48 37.90 -14.93
CA LEU A 36 -10.71 36.80 -15.55
C LEU A 36 -9.65 36.10 -14.68
N LYS A 37 -9.37 34.82 -14.99
CA LYS A 37 -7.99 34.27 -15.06
C LYS A 37 -7.87 33.05 -16.00
N GLY A 38 -6.68 32.84 -16.55
CA GLY A 38 -6.44 31.99 -17.72
C GLY A 38 -6.14 30.51 -17.44
N ARG A 39 -6.09 29.71 -18.52
CA ARG A 39 -5.75 28.28 -18.50
C ARG A 39 -4.27 28.04 -18.23
N LEU A 40 -3.94 27.05 -17.41
CA LEU A 40 -2.70 26.28 -17.52
C LEU A 40 -2.95 24.82 -17.11
N PHE A 41 -2.25 23.90 -17.77
CA PHE A 41 -2.41 22.46 -17.60
C PHE A 41 -1.89 22.00 -16.22
N SER A 42 -2.62 21.10 -15.55
CA SER A 42 -2.09 20.31 -14.43
C SER A 42 -2.27 18.82 -14.69
N ARG A 43 -1.23 18.04 -14.38
CA ARG A 43 -1.17 16.58 -14.55
C ARG A 43 -1.79 15.90 -13.33
N SER A 44 -2.75 15.01 -13.54
CA SER A 44 -3.33 14.16 -12.50
C SER A 44 -2.76 12.73 -12.56
N VAL A 45 -2.02 12.33 -11.52
CA VAL A 45 -1.50 10.97 -11.33
C VAL A 45 -1.74 10.49 -9.89
N CYS A 46 -2.19 9.24 -9.76
CA CYS A 46 -2.27 8.40 -8.56
C CYS A 46 -3.18 8.81 -7.38
N LEU A 47 -4.50 8.65 -7.57
CA LEU A 47 -5.50 8.51 -6.50
C LEU A 47 -5.87 7.04 -6.25
N SER A 48 -4.91 6.20 -5.83
CA SER A 48 -5.17 4.76 -5.57
C SER A 48 -5.01 4.30 -4.12
N LYS A 49 -4.11 4.90 -3.31
CA LYS A 49 -3.96 4.50 -1.89
C LYS A 49 -4.98 5.17 -0.95
N LYS A 50 -5.43 6.40 -1.22
CA LYS A 50 -6.42 7.11 -0.36
C LYS A 50 -7.80 6.43 -0.28
N LYS A 51 -8.18 5.52 -1.20
CA LYS A 51 -9.48 4.83 -1.13
C LYS A 51 -9.51 3.65 -0.14
N SER A 52 -8.39 2.92 0.04
CA SER A 52 -8.32 1.78 0.97
C SER A 52 -8.48 2.21 2.43
N LEU A 53 -7.73 3.26 2.82
CA LEU A 53 -7.80 3.81 4.17
C LEU A 53 -9.21 4.31 4.51
N ARG A 54 -9.86 5.01 3.57
CA ARG A 54 -11.20 5.57 3.75
C ARG A 54 -12.29 4.50 3.85
N LEU A 55 -12.15 3.36 3.16
CA LEU A 55 -13.07 2.22 3.33
C LEU A 55 -12.86 1.50 4.66
N GLN A 56 -11.62 1.23 5.08
CA GLN A 56 -11.36 0.58 6.38
C GLN A 56 -11.81 1.45 7.57
N ILE A 57 -11.74 2.78 7.45
CA ILE A 57 -12.31 3.72 8.43
C ILE A 57 -13.86 3.67 8.38
N SER A 58 -14.46 3.59 7.19
CA SER A 58 -15.91 3.51 7.00
C SER A 58 -16.53 2.21 7.52
N GLU A 59 -15.83 1.08 7.44
CA GLU A 59 -16.31 -0.20 7.97
C GLU A 59 -16.21 -0.27 9.50
N ARG A 60 -15.21 0.35 10.12
CA ARG A 60 -15.14 0.50 11.59
C ARG A 60 -16.35 1.28 12.14
N GLN A 61 -16.73 2.39 11.49
CA GLN A 61 -17.90 3.19 11.91
C GLN A 61 -19.23 2.42 11.97
N ILE A 62 -19.35 1.28 11.28
CA ILE A 62 -20.56 0.45 11.29
C ILE A 62 -20.53 -0.57 12.45
N MET A 63 -19.35 -1.02 12.89
CA MET A 63 -19.20 -1.79 14.14
C MET A 63 -19.26 -0.90 15.40
N ASP A 64 -18.85 0.36 15.28
CA ASP A 64 -18.78 1.29 16.42
C ASP A 64 -20.16 1.56 17.07
N GLY A 65 -21.28 1.46 16.35
CA GLY A 65 -22.60 1.83 16.88
C GLY A 65 -23.01 1.10 18.18
N ASN A 66 -22.63 -0.18 18.32
CA ASN A 66 -22.95 -0.99 19.50
C ASN A 66 -21.94 -0.79 20.66
N ILE A 67 -20.77 -0.20 20.36
CA ILE A 67 -19.74 0.18 21.34
C ILE A 67 -20.02 1.62 21.82
N GLU A 68 -20.46 2.50 20.93
CA GLU A 68 -20.80 3.89 21.20
C GLU A 68 -21.92 4.01 22.24
N GLU A 69 -22.98 3.19 22.17
CA GLU A 69 -24.03 3.15 23.19
C GLU A 69 -23.50 2.81 24.60
N ILE A 70 -22.45 1.99 24.70
CA ILE A 70 -21.83 1.61 25.98
C ILE A 70 -20.88 2.72 26.49
N LEU A 71 -20.23 3.46 25.59
CA LEU A 71 -19.26 4.50 25.93
C LEU A 71 -19.91 5.89 26.12
N ALA A 72 -21.01 6.19 25.45
CA ALA A 72 -21.74 7.46 25.52
C ALA A 72 -21.99 7.97 26.96
N PRO A 73 -22.50 7.16 27.93
CA PRO A 73 -22.70 7.65 29.30
C PRO A 73 -21.37 7.97 30.02
N LEU A 74 -20.30 7.23 29.74
CA LEU A 74 -18.96 7.52 30.30
C LEU A 74 -18.36 8.81 29.70
N ARG A 75 -18.56 9.02 28.39
CA ARG A 75 -18.14 10.26 27.71
C ARG A 75 -18.92 11.47 28.19
N LEU A 76 -20.22 11.33 28.44
CA LEU A 76 -21.05 12.38 29.04
C LEU A 76 -20.54 12.73 30.46
N ALA A 77 -20.27 11.74 31.30
CA ALA A 77 -19.75 11.95 32.65
C ALA A 77 -18.36 12.61 32.68
N VAL A 78 -17.50 12.35 31.68
CA VAL A 78 -16.24 13.09 31.47
C VAL A 78 -16.51 14.52 31.05
N LYS A 79 -17.43 14.74 30.10
CA LYS A 79 -17.78 16.07 29.58
C LYS A 79 -18.33 16.99 30.68
N GLU A 80 -19.32 16.52 31.46
CA GLU A 80 -19.92 17.27 32.57
C GLU A 80 -18.87 17.70 33.60
N GLN A 81 -17.95 16.79 33.94
CA GLN A 81 -16.84 17.08 34.85
C GLN A 81 -15.83 18.07 34.24
N GLY A 82 -15.59 18.00 32.93
CA GLY A 82 -14.75 18.95 32.20
C GLY A 82 -15.34 20.36 32.15
N GLU A 83 -16.66 20.47 31.99
CA GLU A 83 -17.40 21.73 32.05
C GLU A 83 -17.36 22.32 33.47
N LEU A 84 -17.48 21.49 34.53
CA LEU A 84 -17.31 21.93 35.92
C LEU A 84 -15.90 22.47 36.21
N VAL A 85 -14.85 21.76 35.79
CA VAL A 85 -13.45 22.22 35.92
C VAL A 85 -13.26 23.57 35.24
N ARG A 86 -13.78 23.72 34.01
CA ARG A 86 -13.67 24.95 33.25
C ARG A 86 -14.40 26.10 33.95
N LYS A 87 -15.62 25.87 34.44
CA LYS A 87 -16.41 26.86 35.16
C LYS A 87 -15.70 27.33 36.43
N LEU A 88 -15.15 26.41 37.23
CA LEU A 88 -14.39 26.76 38.44
C LEU A 88 -13.15 27.61 38.14
N LYS A 89 -12.45 27.34 37.03
CA LYS A 89 -11.34 28.19 36.54
C LYS A 89 -11.82 29.58 36.07
N GLU A 90 -12.92 29.65 35.33
CA GLU A 90 -13.51 30.92 34.85
C GLU A 90 -14.04 31.78 36.02
N GLU A 91 -14.52 31.17 37.09
CA GLU A 91 -15.03 31.84 38.31
C GLU A 91 -13.94 32.16 39.35
N GLN A 92 -12.65 31.88 39.07
CA GLN A 92 -11.52 32.02 40.03
C GLN A 92 -11.79 31.34 41.38
N ALA A 93 -12.37 30.14 41.35
CA ALA A 93 -12.61 29.34 42.54
C ALA A 93 -11.31 28.96 43.27
N PRO A 94 -11.33 28.64 44.57
CA PRO A 94 -10.15 28.23 45.33
C PRO A 94 -9.40 27.08 44.65
N ASP A 95 -8.07 27.15 44.63
CA ASP A 95 -7.21 26.18 43.94
C ASP A 95 -7.47 24.73 44.38
N VAL A 96 -7.88 24.52 45.63
CA VAL A 96 -8.27 23.23 46.20
C VAL A 96 -9.49 22.63 45.49
N ASP A 97 -10.51 23.44 45.18
CA ASP A 97 -11.73 23.01 44.52
C ASP A 97 -11.51 22.73 43.03
N VAL A 98 -10.71 23.59 42.37
CA VAL A 98 -10.26 23.37 40.98
C VAL A 98 -9.47 22.06 40.90
N THR A 99 -8.53 21.85 41.82
CA THR A 99 -7.69 20.65 41.88
C THR A 99 -8.51 19.39 42.16
N LYS A 100 -9.52 19.46 43.04
CA LYS A 100 -10.47 18.36 43.27
C LYS A 100 -11.30 18.02 42.02
N ALA A 101 -11.84 19.02 41.34
CA ALA A 101 -12.62 18.80 40.12
C ALA A 101 -11.77 18.21 38.97
N VAL A 102 -10.52 18.66 38.84
CA VAL A 102 -9.52 18.16 37.87
C VAL A 102 -9.12 16.72 38.13
N ALA A 103 -8.92 16.39 39.40
CA ALA A 103 -8.62 15.02 39.85
C ALA A 103 -9.73 14.04 39.43
N GLU A 104 -10.99 14.43 39.64
CA GLU A 104 -12.17 13.62 39.28
C GLU A 104 -12.30 13.45 37.76
N LEU A 105 -11.96 14.51 37.00
CA LEU A 105 -11.90 14.44 35.54
C LEU A 105 -10.85 13.41 35.06
N LYS A 106 -9.67 13.34 35.69
CA LYS A 106 -8.64 12.31 35.39
C LYS A 106 -9.15 10.90 35.68
N ALA A 107 -9.89 10.68 36.78
CA ALA A 107 -10.40 9.36 37.12
C ALA A 107 -11.47 8.87 36.12
N ARG A 108 -12.44 9.72 35.77
CA ARG A 108 -13.48 9.39 34.76
C ARG A 108 -12.86 9.06 33.39
N LYS A 109 -11.81 9.79 32.99
CA LYS A 109 -11.04 9.49 31.76
C LYS A 109 -10.37 8.12 31.81
N ARG A 110 -9.69 7.78 32.91
CA ARG A 110 -9.07 6.45 33.09
C ARG A 110 -10.10 5.32 33.03
N ILE A 111 -11.31 5.53 33.54
CA ILE A 111 -12.42 4.56 33.44
C ILE A 111 -12.91 4.42 31.98
N LEU A 112 -13.09 5.54 31.27
CA LEU A 112 -13.45 5.56 29.85
C LEU A 112 -12.40 4.81 29.00
N GLU A 113 -11.12 5.13 29.15
CA GLU A 113 -10.01 4.50 28.41
C GLU A 113 -9.88 3.00 28.72
N ALA A 114 -10.01 2.60 29.99
CA ALA A 114 -10.01 1.19 30.38
C ALA A 114 -11.22 0.44 29.79
N LYS A 115 -12.38 1.10 29.70
CA LYS A 115 -13.59 0.52 29.08
C LYS A 115 -13.43 0.41 27.55
N GLU A 116 -12.91 1.45 26.89
CA GLU A 116 -12.54 1.46 25.48
C GLU A 116 -11.52 0.35 25.16
N LEU A 117 -10.57 0.06 26.05
CA LEU A 117 -9.64 -1.07 25.92
C LEU A 117 -10.34 -2.43 26.05
N SER A 118 -11.30 -2.55 26.98
CA SER A 118 -12.03 -3.80 27.24
C SER A 118 -13.01 -4.22 26.13
N LEU A 119 -13.42 -3.27 25.27
CA LEU A 119 -14.42 -3.48 24.21
C LEU A 119 -13.79 -3.73 22.82
N GLN A 120 -12.46 -3.88 22.73
CA GLN A 120 -11.77 -4.00 21.45
C GLN A 120 -11.93 -5.39 20.80
N PRO A 121 -11.90 -5.47 19.46
CA PRO A 121 -11.87 -6.75 18.75
C PRO A 121 -10.66 -7.59 19.17
N LYS A 122 -10.87 -8.90 19.39
CA LYS A 122 -9.81 -9.83 19.81
C LYS A 122 -8.65 -9.94 18.80
N ASP A 123 -8.92 -9.66 17.52
CA ASP A 123 -7.95 -9.81 16.43
C ASP A 123 -6.87 -8.70 16.42
N ASP A 124 -7.01 -7.65 17.23
CA ASP A 124 -6.01 -6.57 17.36
C ASP A 124 -4.97 -6.82 18.48
N ILE A 125 -5.06 -7.98 19.15
CA ILE A 125 -4.25 -8.35 20.32
C ILE A 125 -3.04 -9.21 19.91
N ILE A 126 -1.84 -8.70 20.18
CA ILE A 126 -0.59 -9.47 20.04
C ILE A 126 -0.40 -10.45 21.20
N ASP A 127 0.12 -11.65 20.91
CA ASP A 127 0.65 -12.56 21.92
C ASP A 127 2.01 -12.06 22.44
N ARG A 128 1.96 -11.17 23.44
CA ARG A 128 3.15 -10.62 24.10
C ARG A 128 4.05 -11.71 24.67
N THR A 129 3.49 -12.79 25.23
CA THR A 129 4.28 -13.87 25.86
C THR A 129 5.19 -14.53 24.84
N LYS A 130 4.65 -14.84 23.66
CA LYS A 130 5.38 -15.46 22.55
C LYS A 130 6.35 -14.52 21.85
N MET A 131 6.02 -13.23 21.80
CA MET A 131 6.95 -12.18 21.37
C MET A 131 8.14 -12.07 22.33
N GLU A 132 7.90 -11.98 23.64
CA GLU A 132 8.95 -11.88 24.65
C GLU A 132 9.84 -13.13 24.75
N ASP A 133 9.28 -14.34 24.57
CA ASP A 133 10.08 -15.56 24.37
C ASP A 133 11.03 -15.40 23.18
N THR A 134 10.50 -15.00 22.02
CA THR A 134 11.31 -14.83 20.80
C THR A 134 12.41 -13.79 21.01
N LEU A 135 12.10 -12.65 21.65
CA LEU A 135 13.04 -11.57 21.94
C LEU A 135 14.18 -12.04 22.86
N LYS A 136 13.87 -12.77 23.94
CA LYS A 136 14.87 -13.32 24.88
C LYS A 136 15.68 -14.45 24.26
N ARG A 137 15.01 -15.47 23.71
CA ARG A 137 15.61 -16.67 23.10
C ARG A 137 16.52 -16.33 21.92
N ARG A 138 16.26 -15.24 21.21
CA ARG A 138 17.10 -14.75 20.10
C ARG A 138 18.02 -13.58 20.48
N PHE A 139 18.05 -13.24 21.77
CA PHE A 139 18.92 -12.22 22.37
C PHE A 139 18.85 -10.87 21.65
N PHE A 140 17.62 -10.35 21.51
CA PHE A 140 17.39 -8.93 21.21
C PHE A 140 17.76 -8.09 22.42
N TYR A 141 17.17 -8.41 23.57
CA TYR A 141 17.58 -7.90 24.88
C TYR A 141 17.32 -8.97 25.94
N ASP A 142 18.03 -8.89 27.06
CA ASP A 142 17.74 -9.66 28.27
C ASP A 142 17.97 -8.81 29.53
N GLN A 143 17.53 -9.28 30.69
CA GLN A 143 17.71 -8.58 31.96
C GLN A 143 19.20 -8.43 32.28
N ALA A 144 19.64 -7.19 32.53
CA ALA A 144 21.04 -6.93 32.83
C ALA A 144 21.46 -7.65 34.11
N PHE A 145 22.66 -8.23 34.09
CA PHE A 145 23.22 -9.02 35.19
C PHE A 145 22.40 -10.27 35.58
N SER A 146 21.68 -10.89 34.64
CA SER A 146 20.78 -12.04 34.90
C SER A 146 21.43 -13.18 35.70
N ILE A 147 22.69 -13.51 35.44
CA ILE A 147 23.45 -14.55 36.18
C ILE A 147 23.72 -14.19 37.66
N TYR A 148 23.56 -12.93 38.05
CA TYR A 148 23.64 -12.44 39.44
C TYR A 148 22.25 -12.24 40.08
N GLY A 149 21.18 -12.74 39.44
CA GLY A 149 19.79 -12.53 39.85
C GLY A 149 19.09 -11.37 39.13
N GLY A 150 19.83 -10.57 38.36
CA GLY A 150 19.33 -9.49 37.53
C GLY A 150 18.93 -8.22 38.28
N VAL A 151 18.95 -7.08 37.60
CA VAL A 151 18.52 -5.78 38.16
C VAL A 151 17.28 -5.26 37.43
N SER A 152 16.16 -5.10 38.13
CA SER A 152 14.91 -4.62 37.54
C SER A 152 15.06 -3.23 36.95
N GLY A 153 14.61 -3.06 35.70
CA GLY A 153 14.72 -1.82 34.94
C GLY A 153 16.06 -1.59 34.25
N LEU A 154 17.01 -2.54 34.31
CA LEU A 154 18.23 -2.53 33.49
C LEU A 154 18.19 -3.72 32.51
N TYR A 155 18.55 -3.46 31.26
CA TYR A 155 18.47 -4.45 30.18
C TYR A 155 19.70 -4.33 29.25
N ASP A 156 20.32 -5.47 28.96
CA ASP A 156 21.43 -5.56 28.02
C ASP A 156 20.89 -5.90 26.64
N PHE A 157 21.31 -5.14 25.61
CA PHE A 157 20.93 -5.41 24.23
C PHE A 157 21.93 -6.38 23.58
N GLY A 158 21.44 -7.56 23.20
CA GLY A 158 22.24 -8.54 22.48
C GLY A 158 22.50 -8.13 21.03
N PRO A 159 23.19 -8.96 20.23
CA PRO A 159 23.69 -8.57 18.90
C PRO A 159 22.59 -8.06 17.94
N VAL A 160 21.39 -8.68 18.01
CA VAL A 160 20.26 -8.32 17.14
C VAL A 160 19.60 -7.01 17.59
N GLY A 161 19.44 -6.80 18.90
CA GLY A 161 18.87 -5.57 19.45
C GLY A 161 19.81 -4.37 19.31
N CYS A 162 21.13 -4.57 19.50
CA CYS A 162 22.14 -3.56 19.21
C CYS A 162 22.12 -3.12 17.74
N ALA A 163 22.06 -4.08 16.79
CA ALA A 163 21.97 -3.76 15.37
C ALA A 163 20.68 -3.00 15.02
N LEU A 164 19.52 -3.41 15.56
CA LEU A 164 18.25 -2.70 15.38
C LEU A 164 18.33 -1.26 15.95
N LYS A 165 18.77 -1.11 17.20
CA LYS A 165 18.92 0.18 17.88
C LYS A 165 19.84 1.12 17.10
N ASN A 166 20.96 0.63 16.59
CA ASN A 166 21.90 1.42 15.78
C ASN A 166 21.27 1.85 14.45
N ASN A 167 20.51 0.97 13.78
CA ASN A 167 19.82 1.34 12.54
C ASN A 167 18.69 2.36 12.79
N ILE A 168 17.95 2.25 13.90
CA ILE A 168 16.93 3.21 14.32
C ILE A 168 17.58 4.59 14.57
N LEU A 169 18.70 4.64 15.31
CA LEU A 169 19.46 5.87 15.55
C LEU A 169 20.06 6.46 14.27
N GLN A 170 20.56 5.64 13.35
CA GLN A 170 21.09 6.11 12.07
C GLN A 170 19.98 6.66 11.16
N ALA A 171 18.81 6.01 11.15
CA ALA A 171 17.62 6.53 10.48
C ALA A 171 17.14 7.85 11.10
N TRP A 172 17.28 8.04 12.42
CA TRP A 172 16.99 9.30 13.11
C TRP A 172 17.97 10.40 12.75
N ARG A 173 19.29 10.12 12.74
CA ARG A 173 20.32 11.08 12.28
C ARG A 173 20.07 11.55 10.85
N GLN A 174 19.76 10.63 9.93
CA GLN A 174 19.38 10.98 8.56
C GLN A 174 18.09 11.81 8.49
N HIS A 175 17.10 11.49 9.33
CA HIS A 175 15.77 12.11 9.26
C HIS A 175 15.70 13.50 9.91
N PHE A 176 16.47 13.77 10.95
CA PHE A 176 16.45 15.04 11.68
C PHE A 176 17.76 15.81 11.49
N ILE A 177 18.89 15.26 11.96
CA ILE A 177 20.18 15.96 11.94
C ILE A 177 20.62 16.32 10.52
N GLN A 178 20.59 15.38 9.58
CA GLN A 178 21.06 15.62 8.22
C GLN A 178 20.07 16.48 7.40
N GLU A 179 18.77 16.29 7.56
CA GLU A 179 17.74 17.06 6.85
C GLU A 179 17.69 18.53 7.30
N GLU A 180 17.73 18.78 8.61
CA GLU A 180 17.59 20.13 9.18
C GLU A 180 18.94 20.79 9.51
N GLN A 181 20.06 20.12 9.22
CA GLN A 181 21.43 20.57 9.54
C GLN A 181 21.61 20.89 11.03
N ILE A 182 21.06 20.01 11.88
CA ILE A 182 21.06 20.18 13.35
C ILE A 182 22.48 19.99 13.89
N LEU A 183 22.86 20.83 14.86
CA LEU A 183 24.15 20.75 15.54
C LEU A 183 24.16 19.60 16.56
N GLU A 184 24.58 18.40 16.14
CA GLU A 184 24.77 17.25 17.04
C GLU A 184 25.97 17.50 17.98
N ILE A 185 25.76 17.39 19.29
CA ILE A 185 26.81 17.44 20.33
C ILE A 185 26.73 16.22 21.25
N ASP A 186 27.82 15.93 21.95
CA ASP A 186 27.86 14.92 23.01
C ASP A 186 28.38 15.55 24.33
N CYS A 187 27.53 15.55 25.35
CA CYS A 187 27.82 16.08 26.68
C CYS A 187 27.93 14.94 27.71
N THR A 188 28.57 15.22 28.85
CA THR A 188 28.76 14.24 29.93
C THR A 188 27.43 13.75 30.53
N MET A 189 27.42 12.51 31.03
CA MET A 189 26.29 11.96 31.81
C MET A 189 26.33 12.45 33.26
N LEU A 190 27.54 12.58 33.83
CA LEU A 190 27.77 13.20 35.14
C LEU A 190 27.44 14.70 35.07
N THR A 191 26.61 15.13 36.01
CA THR A 191 26.09 16.51 36.11
C THR A 191 26.22 17.01 37.55
N PRO A 192 26.91 18.13 37.83
CA PRO A 192 26.99 18.70 39.18
C PRO A 192 25.63 19.12 39.73
N GLU A 193 25.41 18.95 41.04
CA GLU A 193 24.14 19.33 41.70
C GLU A 193 23.64 20.74 41.35
N PRO A 194 24.47 21.81 41.33
CA PRO A 194 23.99 23.18 41.04
C PRO A 194 23.27 23.33 39.69
N VAL A 195 23.63 22.53 38.68
CA VAL A 195 22.97 22.54 37.36
C VAL A 195 21.54 22.03 37.47
N LEU A 196 21.36 20.87 38.12
CA LEU A 196 20.05 20.22 38.28
C LEU A 196 19.19 20.89 39.34
N LYS A 197 19.81 21.59 40.30
CA LYS A 197 19.13 22.52 41.21
C LYS A 197 18.58 23.72 40.44
N THR A 198 19.38 24.32 39.55
CA THR A 198 18.98 25.47 38.73
C THR A 198 17.85 25.14 37.76
N SER A 199 17.85 23.95 37.15
CA SER A 199 16.73 23.50 36.29
C SER A 199 15.49 23.03 37.08
N GLY A 200 15.56 22.98 38.41
CA GLY A 200 14.45 22.57 39.29
C GLY A 200 14.30 21.05 39.48
N HIS A 201 15.15 20.23 38.85
CA HIS A 201 15.11 18.78 38.98
C HIS A 201 15.36 18.30 40.41
N VAL A 202 16.29 18.91 41.16
CA VAL A 202 16.57 18.51 42.56
C VAL A 202 15.35 18.67 43.47
N ASP A 203 14.50 19.67 43.22
CA ASP A 203 13.34 19.99 44.06
C ASP A 203 12.04 19.30 43.62
N LYS A 204 11.90 19.00 42.32
CA LYS A 204 10.64 18.47 41.74
C LYS A 204 10.70 17.01 41.30
N PHE A 205 11.88 16.42 41.15
CA PHE A 205 12.04 15.09 40.56
C PHE A 205 12.06 13.99 41.63
N ALA A 206 11.02 13.94 42.46
CA ALA A 206 10.86 12.97 43.55
C ALA A 206 9.45 12.37 43.59
N ASP A 207 9.38 11.07 43.89
CA ASP A 207 8.14 10.32 44.11
C ASP A 207 8.02 9.95 45.60
N TYR A 208 6.81 9.69 46.10
CA TYR A 208 6.63 9.05 47.41
C TYR A 208 6.81 7.53 47.33
N MET A 209 7.59 6.97 48.25
CA MET A 209 7.95 5.55 48.32
C MET A 209 7.63 4.97 49.71
N VAL A 210 7.16 3.73 49.75
CA VAL A 210 7.01 2.91 50.97
C VAL A 210 7.85 1.64 50.86
N LYS A 211 8.25 1.06 51.99
CA LYS A 211 9.05 -0.18 52.05
C LYS A 211 8.39 -1.23 52.93
N ASP A 212 8.45 -2.49 52.55
CA ASP A 212 8.13 -3.62 53.43
C ASP A 212 9.14 -3.68 54.59
N VAL A 213 8.63 -3.68 55.82
CA VAL A 213 9.43 -3.55 57.05
C VAL A 213 10.34 -4.77 57.30
N LYS A 214 10.06 -5.94 56.69
CA LYS A 214 10.85 -7.16 56.88
C LYS A 214 11.84 -7.43 55.76
N ASN A 215 11.43 -7.29 54.49
CA ASN A 215 12.28 -7.64 53.33
C ASN A 215 12.87 -6.43 52.60
N GLY A 216 12.44 -5.20 52.93
CA GLY A 216 12.91 -3.97 52.30
C GLY A 216 12.40 -3.71 50.87
N GLU A 217 11.47 -4.52 50.36
CA GLU A 217 10.88 -4.33 49.02
C GLU A 217 10.21 -2.95 48.93
N CYS A 218 10.59 -2.18 47.91
CA CYS A 218 10.18 -0.79 47.73
C CYS A 218 9.02 -0.67 46.72
N PHE A 219 8.01 0.12 47.08
CA PHE A 219 6.85 0.41 46.24
C PHE A 219 6.60 1.91 46.16
N ARG A 220 6.12 2.38 44.99
CA ARG A 220 5.65 3.77 44.82
C ARG A 220 4.30 3.91 45.53
N ALA A 221 4.17 4.88 46.42
CA ALA A 221 3.12 4.93 47.43
C ALA A 221 1.72 5.13 46.82
N ASP A 222 1.59 6.11 45.93
CA ASP A 222 0.38 6.43 45.16
C ASP A 222 -0.15 5.22 44.37
N HIS A 223 0.72 4.52 43.64
CA HIS A 223 0.41 3.34 42.84
C HIS A 223 -0.04 2.18 43.72
N LEU A 224 0.61 1.96 44.86
CA LEU A 224 0.27 0.87 45.77
C LEU A 224 -1.07 1.11 46.48
N LEU A 225 -1.29 2.32 46.99
CA LEU A 225 -2.57 2.71 47.58
C LEU A 225 -3.70 2.59 46.55
N LYS A 226 -3.52 3.14 45.34
CA LYS A 226 -4.49 3.02 44.24
C LYS A 226 -4.84 1.56 43.92
N ALA A 227 -3.84 0.68 43.77
CA ALA A 227 -4.07 -0.74 43.51
C ALA A 227 -4.79 -1.45 44.67
N HIS A 228 -4.47 -1.09 45.91
CA HIS A 228 -5.13 -1.62 47.10
C HIS A 228 -6.61 -1.21 47.17
N LEU A 229 -6.91 0.09 46.96
CA LEU A 229 -8.26 0.62 46.92
C LEU A 229 -9.09 -0.01 45.79
N GLN A 230 -8.53 -0.14 44.58
CA GLN A 230 -9.18 -0.86 43.47
C GLN A 230 -9.51 -2.31 43.82
N LYS A 231 -8.63 -3.01 44.56
CA LYS A 231 -8.90 -4.36 45.05
C LYS A 231 -10.04 -4.38 46.07
N LEU A 232 -10.08 -3.46 47.03
CA LEU A 232 -11.17 -3.34 48.01
C LEU A 232 -12.52 -3.04 47.36
N MET A 233 -12.55 -2.16 46.34
CA MET A 233 -13.76 -1.83 45.57
C MET A 233 -14.24 -2.97 44.67
N SER A 234 -13.39 -3.96 44.37
CA SER A 234 -13.75 -5.15 43.59
C SER A 234 -14.39 -6.27 44.42
N ASP A 235 -14.32 -6.20 45.76
CA ASP A 235 -15.01 -7.14 46.64
C ASP A 235 -16.53 -6.87 46.64
N LYS A 236 -17.32 -7.91 46.39
CA LYS A 236 -18.80 -7.87 46.41
C LYS A 236 -19.38 -7.46 47.78
N LYS A 237 -18.57 -7.48 48.85
CA LYS A 237 -18.95 -7.05 50.20
C LYS A 237 -18.71 -5.56 50.47
N CYS A 238 -18.16 -4.81 49.52
CA CYS A 238 -17.91 -3.37 49.68
C CYS A 238 -19.22 -2.57 49.64
N ALA A 239 -19.49 -1.76 50.67
CA ALA A 239 -20.64 -0.87 50.72
C ALA A 239 -20.51 0.28 49.72
N ALA A 240 -21.62 0.70 49.11
CA ALA A 240 -21.62 1.73 48.06
C ALA A 240 -21.00 3.08 48.50
N GLU A 241 -21.27 3.50 49.74
CA GLU A 241 -20.69 4.73 50.32
C GLU A 241 -19.15 4.65 50.43
N LYS A 242 -18.63 3.53 50.95
CA LYS A 242 -17.18 3.28 51.02
C LYS A 242 -16.54 3.17 49.64
N LYS A 243 -17.29 2.69 48.63
CA LYS A 243 -16.80 2.65 47.25
C LYS A 243 -16.65 4.06 46.68
N ALA A 244 -17.64 4.93 46.85
CA ALA A 244 -17.57 6.33 46.44
C ALA A 244 -16.45 7.10 47.17
N GLU A 245 -16.26 6.85 48.47
CA GLU A 245 -15.15 7.39 49.27
C GLU A 245 -13.78 6.96 48.70
N MET A 246 -13.61 5.69 48.37
CA MET A 246 -12.36 5.18 47.78
C MET A 246 -12.14 5.66 46.33
N GLU A 247 -13.22 5.92 45.57
CA GLU A 247 -13.15 6.57 44.27
C GLU A 247 -12.65 8.02 44.39
N ASP A 248 -13.17 8.84 45.33
CA ASP A 248 -12.67 10.21 45.59
C ASP A 248 -11.18 10.23 46.00
N VAL A 249 -10.74 9.25 46.80
CA VAL A 249 -9.32 9.09 47.15
C VAL A 249 -8.45 8.70 45.94
N ILE A 250 -8.89 7.77 45.08
CA ILE A 250 -8.17 7.42 43.83
C ILE A 250 -8.12 8.61 42.87
N THR A 251 -9.19 9.40 42.86
CA THR A 251 -9.32 10.66 42.14
C THR A 251 -8.22 11.63 42.57
N GLN A 252 -8.13 11.96 43.86
CA GLN A 252 -7.17 12.95 44.40
C GLN A 252 -5.72 12.46 44.60
N MET A 253 -5.41 11.21 44.24
CA MET A 253 -4.14 10.53 44.55
C MET A 253 -2.87 11.34 44.23
N ASP A 254 -2.85 12.06 43.10
CA ASP A 254 -1.69 12.83 42.64
C ASP A 254 -1.42 14.11 43.48
N ASN A 255 -2.37 14.51 44.33
CA ASN A 255 -2.35 15.79 45.07
C ASN A 255 -2.00 15.64 46.56
N TYR A 256 -2.01 14.42 47.10
CA TYR A 256 -1.81 14.20 48.53
C TYR A 256 -0.37 14.46 48.95
N THR A 257 -0.22 15.23 50.03
CA THR A 257 1.05 15.42 50.72
C THR A 257 1.54 14.11 51.35
N GLN A 258 2.82 14.09 51.73
CA GLN A 258 3.43 12.95 52.44
C GLN A 258 2.62 12.52 53.69
N GLN A 259 2.08 13.50 54.44
CA GLN A 259 1.33 13.24 55.66
C GLN A 259 -0.04 12.62 55.34
N GLU A 260 -0.77 13.17 54.38
CA GLU A 260 -2.08 12.65 53.96
C GLU A 260 -1.95 11.24 53.36
N LEU A 261 -0.92 10.98 52.56
CA LEU A 261 -0.60 9.62 52.11
C LEU A 261 -0.30 8.68 53.27
N THR A 262 0.40 9.14 54.31
CA THR A 262 0.64 8.33 55.53
C THR A 262 -0.67 7.97 56.22
N ASP A 263 -1.55 8.95 56.41
CA ASP A 263 -2.84 8.77 57.06
C ASP A 263 -3.77 7.84 56.26
N LEU A 264 -3.76 7.94 54.92
CA LEU A 264 -4.49 7.04 54.02
C LEU A 264 -3.96 5.61 54.06
N PHE A 265 -2.64 5.42 54.09
CA PHE A 265 -2.02 4.09 54.24
C PHE A 265 -2.43 3.40 55.54
N VAL A 266 -2.51 4.16 56.65
CA VAL A 266 -3.01 3.66 57.95
C VAL A 266 -4.52 3.38 57.88
N LYS A 267 -5.32 4.33 57.38
CA LYS A 267 -6.79 4.25 57.29
C LYS A 267 -7.28 3.02 56.52
N TYR A 268 -6.63 2.71 55.39
CA TYR A 268 -6.97 1.55 54.57
C TYR A 268 -6.13 0.30 54.89
N ASN A 269 -5.26 0.34 55.91
CA ASN A 269 -4.40 -0.76 56.35
C ASN A 269 -3.62 -1.40 55.17
N VAL A 270 -2.97 -0.54 54.38
CA VAL A 270 -2.26 -0.96 53.16
C VAL A 270 -1.01 -1.75 53.53
N LYS A 271 -0.93 -2.98 53.01
CA LYS A 271 0.18 -3.91 53.25
C LYS A 271 0.91 -4.27 51.98
N SER A 272 2.13 -4.80 52.12
CA SER A 272 2.93 -5.31 51.01
C SER A 272 2.13 -6.35 50.19
N PRO A 273 2.01 -6.20 48.86
CA PRO A 273 1.14 -7.03 48.04
C PRO A 273 1.69 -8.44 47.79
N THR A 274 3.00 -8.63 47.98
CA THR A 274 3.74 -9.88 47.79
C THR A 274 3.80 -10.72 49.08
N THR A 275 3.98 -10.08 50.23
CA THR A 275 4.25 -10.74 51.52
C THR A 275 3.13 -10.59 52.56
N GLY A 276 2.25 -9.60 52.42
CA GLY A 276 1.27 -9.21 53.44
C GLY A 276 1.88 -8.52 54.67
N ASN A 277 3.17 -8.16 54.66
CA ASN A 277 3.81 -7.44 55.76
C ASN A 277 3.37 -5.97 55.84
N ASP A 278 3.57 -5.36 57.00
CA ASP A 278 3.43 -3.92 57.21
C ASP A 278 4.48 -3.12 56.42
N LEU A 279 4.12 -1.88 56.09
CA LEU A 279 4.91 -0.95 55.30
C LEU A 279 5.40 0.22 56.16
N THR A 280 6.55 0.80 55.81
CA THR A 280 6.98 2.09 56.34
C THR A 280 6.02 3.21 55.91
N ALA A 281 6.01 4.31 56.65
CA ALA A 281 5.37 5.54 56.17
C ALA A 281 5.95 5.96 54.80
N PRO A 282 5.12 6.57 53.92
CA PRO A 282 5.58 7.22 52.70
C PRO A 282 6.73 8.20 52.95
N ILE A 283 7.82 8.05 52.22
CA ILE A 283 8.98 8.95 52.22
C ILE A 283 9.24 9.49 50.82
N SER A 284 9.65 10.76 50.72
CA SER A 284 10.07 11.34 49.43
C SER A 284 11.36 10.65 48.97
N PHE A 285 11.40 10.27 47.69
CA PHE A 285 12.51 9.56 47.06
C PHE A 285 12.89 10.22 45.75
N ASN A 286 14.12 10.75 45.69
CA ASN A 286 14.65 11.42 44.50
C ASN A 286 14.87 10.39 43.37
N LEU A 287 14.31 10.66 42.20
CA LEU A 287 14.38 9.81 41.01
C LEU A 287 15.67 10.01 40.20
N MET A 288 16.64 10.78 40.68
CA MET A 288 17.97 10.91 40.07
C MET A 288 18.98 10.01 40.79
N PHE A 289 19.91 9.41 40.03
CA PHE A 289 21.02 8.67 40.62
C PHE A 289 22.09 9.64 41.14
N GLN A 290 22.18 9.79 42.45
CA GLN A 290 23.19 10.62 43.12
C GLN A 290 24.57 9.93 43.12
N THR A 291 25.63 10.74 43.02
CA THR A 291 27.02 10.32 43.09
C THR A 291 27.90 11.48 43.61
N SER A 292 29.19 11.22 43.81
CA SER A 292 30.17 12.21 44.26
C SER A 292 31.26 12.41 43.20
N ILE A 293 31.47 13.66 42.80
CA ILE A 293 32.49 14.04 41.82
C ILE A 293 33.82 14.28 42.56
N GLY A 294 34.81 13.44 42.28
CA GLY A 294 36.12 13.47 42.93
C GLY A 294 36.16 12.74 44.29
N PRO A 295 37.37 12.37 44.76
CA PRO A 295 37.54 11.44 45.88
C PRO A 295 37.13 12.01 47.26
N GLY A 296 37.05 13.34 47.38
CA GLY A 296 36.76 14.01 48.66
C GLY A 296 35.29 14.15 49.02
N GLY A 297 34.35 13.75 48.16
CA GLY A 297 32.90 13.88 48.41
C GLY A 297 32.33 15.31 48.38
N ASN A 298 33.18 16.33 48.39
CA ASN A 298 32.82 17.75 48.47
C ASN A 298 31.99 18.31 47.29
N MET A 299 31.89 17.57 46.18
CA MET A 299 31.11 17.98 45.00
C MET A 299 30.04 16.92 44.71
N PRO A 300 28.83 17.06 45.27
CA PRO A 300 27.70 16.20 44.91
C PRO A 300 27.34 16.38 43.43
N GLY A 301 26.96 15.28 42.80
CA GLY A 301 26.49 15.25 41.42
C GLY A 301 25.47 14.15 41.21
N TYR A 302 24.94 14.10 40.01
CA TYR A 302 23.96 13.10 39.59
C TYR A 302 24.30 12.58 38.19
N LEU A 303 23.76 11.42 37.84
CA LEU A 303 23.56 11.06 36.44
C LEU A 303 22.34 11.81 35.89
N ARG A 304 22.48 12.38 34.70
CA ARG A 304 21.45 13.24 34.08
C ARG A 304 20.10 12.51 33.85
N PRO A 305 18.95 13.14 34.16
CA PRO A 305 17.61 12.57 33.90
C PRO A 305 17.08 12.81 32.47
N GLU A 306 17.74 13.71 31.73
CA GLU A 306 17.51 14.14 30.34
C GLU A 306 18.85 14.58 29.71
N THR A 307 18.93 14.77 28.39
CA THR A 307 20.13 15.25 27.69
C THR A 307 20.10 16.76 27.39
N ALA A 308 18.91 17.37 27.28
CA ALA A 308 18.63 18.79 27.03
C ALA A 308 19.55 19.78 27.78
N GLN A 309 19.80 19.55 29.07
CA GLN A 309 20.64 20.44 29.89
C GLN A 309 22.07 20.62 29.35
N GLY A 310 22.64 19.62 28.67
CA GLY A 310 23.95 19.74 28.02
C GLY A 310 23.94 20.73 26.85
N ILE A 311 22.82 20.81 26.14
CA ILE A 311 22.61 21.74 25.02
C ILE A 311 22.42 23.16 25.54
N PHE A 312 21.57 23.37 26.56
CA PHE A 312 21.35 24.70 27.15
C PHE A 312 22.63 25.33 27.71
N LEU A 313 23.47 24.55 28.42
CA LEU A 313 24.75 25.04 28.94
C LEU A 313 25.75 25.44 27.83
N ASN A 314 25.62 24.85 26.63
CA ASN A 314 26.45 25.17 25.47
C ASN A 314 25.81 26.18 24.50
N PHE A 315 24.61 26.69 24.78
CA PHE A 315 23.82 27.55 23.89
C PHE A 315 24.65 28.69 23.26
N LYS A 316 25.47 29.40 24.04
CA LYS A 316 26.30 30.50 23.52
C LYS A 316 27.27 30.05 22.41
N ARG A 317 27.88 28.88 22.55
CA ARG A 317 28.82 28.31 21.54
C ARG A 317 28.09 27.80 20.31
N LEU A 318 26.90 27.23 20.50
CA LEU A 318 26.04 26.77 19.41
C LEU A 318 25.50 27.94 18.57
N LEU A 319 25.07 29.01 19.24
CA LEU A 319 24.66 30.26 18.60
C LEU A 319 25.83 30.93 17.87
N GLU A 320 27.04 30.94 18.44
CA GLU A 320 28.26 31.42 17.79
C GLU A 320 28.60 30.60 16.53
N PHE A 321 28.47 29.27 16.59
CA PHE A 321 28.62 28.39 15.42
C PHE A 321 27.60 28.72 14.32
N ASN A 322 26.36 29.05 14.69
CA ASN A 322 25.33 29.57 13.78
C ASN A 322 25.42 31.09 13.51
N GLN A 323 26.59 31.69 13.69
CA GLN A 323 26.88 33.10 13.35
C GLN A 323 25.97 34.13 14.05
N GLY A 324 25.45 33.81 15.24
CA GLY A 324 24.55 34.68 16.01
C GLY A 324 23.10 34.70 15.52
N LYS A 325 22.70 33.81 14.60
CA LYS A 325 21.37 33.84 13.97
C LYS A 325 20.40 32.82 14.56
N LEU A 326 19.12 33.20 14.55
CA LEU A 326 17.97 32.33 14.79
C LEU A 326 17.17 32.15 13.47
N PRO A 327 16.37 31.08 13.33
CA PRO A 327 16.37 29.90 14.19
C PRO A 327 17.60 29.00 13.95
N PHE A 328 17.91 28.16 14.93
CA PHE A 328 18.82 27.02 14.77
C PHE A 328 18.41 25.87 15.69
N ALA A 329 18.86 24.66 15.39
CA ALA A 329 18.66 23.52 16.29
C ALA A 329 19.98 22.89 16.70
N ALA A 330 20.03 22.37 17.92
CA ALA A 330 21.07 21.45 18.38
C ALA A 330 20.42 20.13 18.82
N ALA A 331 21.18 19.04 18.82
CA ALA A 331 20.68 17.73 19.19
C ALA A 331 21.72 16.94 19.97
N GLN A 332 21.24 15.96 20.74
CA GLN A 332 22.10 15.03 21.45
C GLN A 332 21.47 13.63 21.47
N ILE A 333 22.30 12.61 21.25
CA ILE A 333 21.92 11.20 21.36
C ILE A 333 22.77 10.59 22.46
N GLY A 334 22.15 10.09 23.53
CA GLY A 334 22.89 9.49 24.63
C GLY A 334 22.00 8.88 25.71
N ASN A 335 22.62 8.27 26.71
CA ASN A 335 21.89 7.67 27.82
C ASN A 335 21.47 8.73 28.85
N SER A 336 20.31 8.51 29.45
CA SER A 336 19.74 9.25 30.57
C SER A 336 19.24 8.26 31.63
N PHE A 337 19.18 8.71 32.88
CA PHE A 337 19.04 7.84 34.04
C PHE A 337 17.92 8.33 34.95
N ARG A 338 16.98 7.43 35.27
CA ARG A 338 15.86 7.69 36.18
C ARG A 338 15.75 6.56 37.18
N ASN A 339 15.95 6.82 38.46
CA ASN A 339 15.94 5.84 39.53
C ASN A 339 14.51 5.40 39.89
N GLU A 340 13.83 4.78 38.92
CA GLU A 340 12.45 4.32 39.03
C GLU A 340 12.27 3.37 40.22
N ILE A 341 11.28 3.67 41.07
CA ILE A 341 11.04 2.93 42.33
C ILE A 341 10.67 1.46 42.06
N SER A 342 9.80 1.19 41.08
CA SER A 342 9.39 -0.18 40.74
C SER A 342 9.15 -0.34 39.22
N PRO A 343 10.22 -0.54 38.42
CA PRO A 343 10.12 -0.79 36.98
C PRO A 343 9.54 -2.20 36.71
N ARG A 344 8.38 -2.27 36.04
CA ARG A 344 7.61 -3.53 35.83
C ARG A 344 7.13 -3.77 34.40
N SER A 345 7.48 -2.91 33.43
CA SER A 345 6.90 -2.89 32.07
C SER A 345 7.93 -3.10 30.96
N GLY A 346 8.89 -4.00 31.17
CA GLY A 346 9.96 -4.26 30.19
C GLY A 346 10.73 -2.98 29.83
N LEU A 347 10.95 -2.75 28.53
CA LEU A 347 11.63 -1.57 28.01
C LEU A 347 10.84 -0.25 28.12
N ILE A 348 9.56 -0.28 28.54
CA ILE A 348 8.71 0.92 28.61
C ILE A 348 9.10 1.81 29.81
N ARG A 349 9.47 1.20 30.94
CA ARG A 349 9.83 1.90 32.19
C ARG A 349 11.09 1.28 32.78
N VAL A 350 12.23 1.91 32.47
CA VAL A 350 13.59 1.45 32.75
C VAL A 350 14.39 2.53 33.47
N ARG A 351 15.51 2.12 34.09
CA ARG A 351 16.36 3.00 34.90
C ARG A 351 17.47 3.69 34.12
N GLU A 352 17.90 3.07 33.04
CA GLU A 352 18.82 3.64 32.05
C GLU A 352 18.22 3.43 30.67
N PHE A 353 18.21 4.48 29.85
CA PHE A 353 17.73 4.41 28.48
C PHE A 353 18.41 5.44 27.59
N THR A 354 18.56 5.10 26.31
CA THR A 354 19.02 6.04 25.29
C THR A 354 17.87 6.94 24.86
N MET A 355 18.12 8.24 24.88
CA MET A 355 17.27 9.28 24.33
C MET A 355 17.95 9.91 23.11
N ALA A 356 17.16 10.47 22.22
CA ALA A 356 17.60 11.41 21.21
C ALA A 356 16.76 12.66 21.37
N GLU A 357 17.37 13.82 21.63
CA GLU A 357 16.65 15.08 21.87
C GLU A 357 17.13 16.16 20.89
N ILE A 358 16.24 17.08 20.57
CA ILE A 358 16.48 18.22 19.70
C ILE A 358 16.01 19.47 20.44
N GLU A 359 16.88 20.46 20.63
CA GLU A 359 16.47 21.80 21.07
C GLU A 359 16.45 22.72 19.85
N HIS A 360 15.25 23.10 19.38
CA HIS A 360 15.08 24.05 18.29
C HIS A 360 14.84 25.45 18.82
N PHE A 361 15.88 26.28 18.81
CA PHE A 361 15.87 27.68 19.23
C PHE A 361 15.29 28.55 18.11
N VAL A 362 14.19 29.24 18.41
CA VAL A 362 13.45 30.11 17.49
C VAL A 362 13.15 31.47 18.14
N ASP A 363 13.04 32.51 17.33
CA ASP A 363 12.57 33.81 17.80
C ASP A 363 11.14 33.69 18.35
N PRO A 364 10.83 34.20 19.56
CA PRO A 364 9.48 34.21 20.10
C PRO A 364 8.43 34.84 19.17
N ASN A 365 8.81 35.85 18.38
CA ASN A 365 7.94 36.58 17.47
C ASN A 365 7.81 35.91 16.10
N GLU A 366 8.75 35.06 15.69
CA GLU A 366 8.79 34.38 14.39
C GLU A 366 8.68 32.85 14.52
N LYS A 367 7.67 32.35 15.25
CA LYS A 367 7.33 30.90 15.33
C LYS A 367 6.74 30.34 14.02
N ILE A 368 7.45 30.49 12.91
CA ILE A 368 7.06 30.03 11.58
C ILE A 368 8.17 29.13 10.99
N HIS A 369 7.84 27.89 10.62
CA HIS A 369 8.83 26.97 10.03
C HIS A 369 8.78 26.99 8.49
N PRO A 370 9.87 27.35 7.79
CA PRO A 370 9.85 27.52 6.33
C PRO A 370 9.55 26.22 5.58
N LYS A 371 9.88 25.05 6.15
CA LYS A 371 9.60 23.74 5.55
C LYS A 371 8.21 23.15 5.91
N PHE A 372 7.34 23.87 6.64
CA PHE A 372 6.05 23.32 7.10
C PHE A 372 5.18 22.72 5.97
N GLN A 373 5.20 23.35 4.79
CA GLN A 373 4.46 22.87 3.61
C GLN A 373 4.84 21.45 3.16
N ASN A 374 6.04 20.94 3.51
CA ASN A 374 6.46 19.57 3.19
C ASN A 374 5.69 18.50 3.97
N VAL A 375 5.03 18.88 5.09
CA VAL A 375 4.29 17.96 5.98
C VAL A 375 2.84 18.37 6.22
N ALA A 376 2.43 19.58 5.80
CA ALA A 376 1.06 20.08 5.95
C ALA A 376 -0.02 19.15 5.34
N ASP A 377 0.35 18.31 4.37
CA ASP A 377 -0.53 17.37 3.66
C ASP A 377 -0.72 16.01 4.37
N LEU A 378 -0.10 15.80 5.52
CA LEU A 378 -0.24 14.56 6.30
C LEU A 378 -1.58 14.51 7.03
N ASP A 379 -2.29 13.39 6.87
CA ASP A 379 -3.50 13.05 7.62
C ASP A 379 -3.08 12.33 8.93
N ILE A 380 -3.13 13.02 10.09
CA ILE A 380 -2.60 12.55 11.38
C ILE A 380 -3.73 12.45 12.43
N LEU A 381 -3.68 11.42 13.28
CA LEU A 381 -4.61 11.23 14.40
C LEU A 381 -4.21 12.13 15.59
N LEU A 382 -4.96 13.21 15.81
CA LEU A 382 -4.72 14.21 16.86
C LEU A 382 -5.73 14.06 18.01
N TYR A 383 -5.25 14.16 19.26
CA TYR A 383 -6.05 14.10 20.48
C TYR A 383 -5.80 15.35 21.34
N SER A 384 -6.37 16.48 20.91
CA SER A 384 -6.23 17.78 21.59
C SER A 384 -6.75 17.79 23.03
N SER A 385 -6.27 18.73 23.84
CA SER A 385 -6.71 18.93 25.23
C SER A 385 -8.23 19.15 25.31
N LYS A 386 -8.80 19.94 24.37
CA LYS A 386 -10.25 20.18 24.24
C LYS A 386 -11.05 18.90 23.93
N ALA A 387 -10.51 17.99 23.13
CA ALA A 387 -11.16 16.70 22.85
C ALA A 387 -11.15 15.82 24.11
N GLN A 388 -10.02 15.75 24.80
CA GLN A 388 -9.88 15.03 26.07
C GLN A 388 -10.87 15.54 27.12
N THR A 389 -10.95 16.86 27.38
CA THR A 389 -11.86 17.42 28.41
C THR A 389 -13.34 17.29 28.08
N SER A 390 -13.70 17.20 26.79
CA SER A 390 -15.09 17.01 26.34
C SER A 390 -15.50 15.53 26.15
N GLY A 391 -14.63 14.58 26.50
CA GLY A 391 -14.90 13.15 26.33
C GLY A 391 -14.95 12.67 24.88
N GLN A 392 -14.48 13.47 23.92
CA GLN A 392 -14.46 13.10 22.50
C GLN A 392 -13.23 12.26 22.17
N SER A 393 -13.36 11.33 21.23
CA SER A 393 -12.22 10.56 20.72
C SER A 393 -11.24 11.41 19.90
N ALA A 394 -10.03 10.88 19.72
CA ALA A 394 -9.02 11.44 18.82
C ALA A 394 -9.53 11.50 17.37
N LYS A 395 -9.15 12.54 16.61
CA LYS A 395 -9.65 12.79 15.25
C LYS A 395 -8.51 12.81 14.24
N VAL A 396 -8.72 12.18 13.09
CA VAL A 396 -7.81 12.34 11.95
C VAL A 396 -8.01 13.74 11.37
N MET A 397 -6.96 14.54 11.36
CA MET A 397 -6.92 15.90 10.82
C MET A 397 -5.74 16.04 9.88
N ARG A 398 -5.90 16.89 8.84
CA ARG A 398 -4.78 17.28 8.00
C ARG A 398 -3.91 18.28 8.76
N LEU A 399 -2.59 18.09 8.74
CA LEU A 399 -1.67 18.82 9.61
C LEU A 399 -1.68 20.34 9.36
N GLY A 400 -1.84 20.78 8.11
CA GLY A 400 -2.07 22.19 7.77
C GLY A 400 -3.35 22.74 8.40
N GLU A 401 -4.48 22.05 8.23
CA GLU A 401 -5.78 22.45 8.79
C GLU A 401 -5.77 22.51 10.33
N ALA A 402 -4.98 21.65 10.99
CA ALA A 402 -4.82 21.66 12.45
C ALA A 402 -4.05 22.90 12.96
N VAL A 403 -3.09 23.41 12.18
CA VAL A 403 -2.40 24.68 12.48
C VAL A 403 -3.31 25.87 12.15
N ASP A 404 -3.95 25.88 10.99
CA ASP A 404 -4.85 26.97 10.56
C ASP A 404 -6.05 27.17 11.51
N GLN A 405 -6.55 26.08 12.13
CA GLN A 405 -7.63 26.11 13.12
C GLN A 405 -7.16 26.42 14.55
N GLY A 406 -5.86 26.60 14.78
CA GLY A 406 -5.29 26.80 16.12
C GLY A 406 -5.49 25.60 17.05
N VAL A 407 -5.55 24.38 16.50
CA VAL A 407 -5.50 23.14 17.30
C VAL A 407 -4.05 22.88 17.70
N ILE A 408 -3.13 22.99 16.74
CA ILE A 408 -1.68 23.04 16.97
C ILE A 408 -1.28 24.51 16.97
N ASN A 409 -0.55 24.95 17.99
CA ASN A 409 -0.28 26.37 18.26
C ASN A 409 0.39 27.12 17.09
N ASN A 410 1.40 26.51 16.46
CA ASN A 410 2.21 27.15 15.42
C ASN A 410 2.81 26.14 14.43
N SER A 411 3.35 26.64 13.31
CA SER A 411 3.89 25.80 12.24
C SER A 411 5.26 25.16 12.53
N VAL A 412 5.97 25.61 13.58
CA VAL A 412 7.20 24.92 14.06
C VAL A 412 6.82 23.64 14.78
N LEU A 413 5.89 23.72 15.73
CA LEU A 413 5.32 22.55 16.41
C LEU A 413 4.66 21.60 15.40
N GLY A 414 3.89 22.15 14.46
CA GLY A 414 3.31 21.40 13.34
C GLY A 414 4.38 20.72 12.46
N TYR A 415 5.51 21.37 12.17
CA TYR A 415 6.58 20.77 11.38
C TYR A 415 7.19 19.56 12.09
N PHE A 416 7.54 19.70 13.37
CA PHE A 416 8.13 18.61 14.13
C PHE A 416 7.15 17.46 14.33
N ILE A 417 5.86 17.70 14.61
CA ILE A 417 4.83 16.65 14.64
C ILE A 417 4.80 15.86 13.31
N GLY A 418 4.85 16.56 12.17
CA GLY A 418 4.90 15.94 10.85
C GLY A 418 6.15 15.10 10.59
N ARG A 419 7.34 15.60 10.97
CA ARG A 419 8.60 14.83 10.86
C ARG A 419 8.63 13.65 11.84
N ILE A 420 8.17 13.80 13.08
CA ILE A 420 8.04 12.70 14.05
C ILE A 420 7.16 11.58 13.47
N TYR A 421 6.00 11.92 12.89
CA TYR A 421 5.13 10.94 12.23
C TYR A 421 5.84 10.19 11.07
N LEU A 422 6.53 10.93 10.19
CA LEU A 422 7.27 10.33 9.07
C LEU A 422 8.44 9.46 9.53
N TYR A 423 9.14 9.85 10.60
CA TYR A 423 10.19 9.04 11.19
C TYR A 423 9.65 7.74 11.79
N LEU A 424 8.65 7.83 12.68
CA LEU A 424 8.08 6.68 13.38
C LEU A 424 7.51 5.64 12.40
N THR A 425 6.80 6.10 11.37
CA THR A 425 6.28 5.23 10.32
C THR A 425 7.39 4.62 9.44
N LYS A 426 8.47 5.36 9.14
CA LYS A 426 9.65 4.85 8.42
C LYS A 426 10.39 3.75 9.19
N VAL A 427 10.43 3.79 10.52
CA VAL A 427 11.10 2.77 11.35
C VAL A 427 10.20 1.58 11.72
N GLY A 428 8.91 1.59 11.36
CA GLY A 428 8.02 0.44 11.48
C GLY A 428 6.88 0.58 12.49
N VAL A 429 6.60 1.79 13.00
CA VAL A 429 5.39 2.03 13.80
C VAL A 429 4.18 2.11 12.87
N SER A 430 3.23 1.18 13.03
CA SER A 430 1.96 1.18 12.28
C SER A 430 1.16 2.48 12.45
N PRO A 431 0.77 3.18 11.35
CA PRO A 431 0.07 4.48 11.43
C PRO A 431 -1.28 4.46 12.14
N ASP A 432 -1.99 3.34 12.11
CA ASP A 432 -3.28 3.12 12.78
C ASP A 432 -3.16 2.93 14.30
N LYS A 433 -1.94 2.69 14.78
CA LYS A 433 -1.57 2.53 16.20
C LYS A 433 -0.70 3.70 16.70
N LEU A 434 -0.74 4.84 16.02
CA LEU A 434 -0.01 6.07 16.36
C LEU A 434 -0.98 7.25 16.46
N ARG A 435 -0.93 8.01 17.56
CA ARG A 435 -1.65 9.28 17.74
C ARG A 435 -0.72 10.34 18.32
N PHE A 436 -1.11 11.61 18.20
CA PHE A 436 -0.47 12.69 18.94
C PHE A 436 -1.46 13.26 19.96
N ARG A 437 -1.12 13.18 21.26
CA ARG A 437 -1.95 13.65 22.37
C ARG A 437 -1.39 14.97 22.91
N GLN A 438 -2.21 16.00 22.98
CA GLN A 438 -1.83 17.26 23.59
C GLN A 438 -1.86 17.14 25.12
N HIS A 439 -0.93 17.79 25.83
CA HIS A 439 -1.03 17.91 27.29
C HIS A 439 -2.22 18.79 27.69
N MET A 440 -2.81 18.52 28.85
CA MET A 440 -3.75 19.44 29.50
C MET A 440 -3.01 20.45 30.35
N ASP A 441 -3.61 21.60 30.67
CA ASP A 441 -2.99 22.69 31.45
C ASP A 441 -2.39 22.22 32.80
N ASN A 442 -2.93 21.14 33.36
CA ASN A 442 -2.55 20.53 34.65
C ASN A 442 -1.64 19.30 34.52
N GLU A 443 -1.28 18.91 33.30
CA GLU A 443 -0.28 17.88 32.98
C GLU A 443 0.98 18.49 32.35
N MET A 444 0.83 19.68 31.76
CA MET A 444 1.89 20.47 31.17
C MET A 444 3.07 20.61 32.15
N ALA A 445 4.25 20.18 31.71
CA ALA A 445 5.47 20.30 32.49
C ALA A 445 5.71 21.77 32.87
N HIS A 446 6.28 22.01 34.05
CA HIS A 446 6.43 23.35 34.65
C HIS A 446 7.28 24.35 33.84
N TYR A 447 7.86 23.92 32.72
CA TYR A 447 8.67 24.68 31.77
C TYR A 447 8.00 24.86 30.40
N ALA A 448 6.85 24.22 30.12
CA ALA A 448 6.21 24.17 28.80
C ALA A 448 4.96 25.09 28.69
N CYS A 449 4.61 25.48 27.47
CA CYS A 449 3.44 26.30 27.13
C CYS A 449 2.48 25.67 26.09
N ASP A 450 2.94 24.70 25.31
CA ASP A 450 2.15 23.69 24.59
C ASP A 450 2.99 22.40 24.55
N CYS A 451 2.37 21.23 24.46
CA CYS A 451 3.10 19.97 24.37
C CYS A 451 2.25 18.88 23.71
N TRP A 452 2.85 18.13 22.79
CA TRP A 452 2.21 17.02 22.07
C TRP A 452 3.05 15.75 22.15
N ASP A 453 2.52 14.72 22.81
CA ASP A 453 3.14 13.40 22.89
C ASP A 453 2.75 12.56 21.67
N ALA A 454 3.72 12.02 20.95
CA ALA A 454 3.48 10.89 20.05
C ALA A 454 3.29 9.62 20.90
N GLU A 455 2.10 9.04 20.84
CA GLU A 455 1.72 7.86 21.59
C GLU A 455 1.45 6.66 20.68
N THR A 456 1.96 5.48 21.07
CA THR A 456 1.69 4.21 20.38
C THR A 456 0.76 3.30 21.16
N LYS A 457 -0.15 2.62 20.44
CA LYS A 457 -1.10 1.67 21.00
C LYS A 457 -0.48 0.28 21.10
N THR A 458 -0.01 -0.07 22.30
CA THR A 458 0.65 -1.34 22.63
C THR A 458 -0.26 -2.27 23.47
N SER A 459 0.22 -3.47 23.81
CA SER A 459 -0.40 -4.38 24.79
C SER A 459 -0.50 -3.80 26.21
N TYR A 460 0.19 -2.68 26.47
CA TYR A 460 0.08 -1.90 27.71
C TYR A 460 -0.87 -0.69 27.59
N GLY A 461 -1.54 -0.54 26.45
CA GLY A 461 -2.36 0.63 26.11
C GLY A 461 -1.58 1.67 25.32
N TRP A 462 -2.07 2.92 25.32
CA TRP A 462 -1.37 4.04 24.73
C TRP A 462 -0.18 4.44 25.60
N ILE A 463 1.03 4.41 25.03
CA ILE A 463 2.26 4.83 25.70
C ILE A 463 2.93 5.98 24.93
N GLU A 464 3.37 6.99 25.64
CA GLU A 464 4.19 8.09 25.11
C GLU A 464 5.57 7.55 24.70
N ILE A 465 5.99 7.85 23.46
CA ILE A 465 7.27 7.41 22.90
C ILE A 465 8.14 8.56 22.36
N VAL A 466 7.53 9.72 22.08
CA VAL A 466 8.20 10.97 21.76
C VAL A 466 7.42 12.11 22.39
N GLY A 467 8.03 12.92 23.25
CA GLY A 467 7.47 14.20 23.68
C GLY A 467 7.81 15.30 22.67
N CYS A 468 6.91 16.25 22.42
CA CYS A 468 7.18 17.43 21.59
C CYS A 468 6.68 18.69 22.31
N ALA A 469 7.54 19.29 23.14
CA ALA A 469 7.20 20.41 24.01
C ALA A 469 7.62 21.77 23.43
N ASP A 470 6.84 22.82 23.71
CA ASP A 470 7.24 24.21 23.52
C ASP A 470 7.65 24.77 24.89
N ARG A 471 8.96 24.77 25.20
CA ARG A 471 9.53 25.14 26.51
C ARG A 471 9.67 26.64 26.72
N SER A 472 9.20 27.45 25.77
CA SER A 472 9.45 28.89 25.73
C SER A 472 10.93 29.20 26.02
N CYS A 473 11.23 30.13 26.93
CA CYS A 473 12.59 30.54 27.29
C CYS A 473 13.03 30.10 28.71
N TYR A 474 12.29 29.19 29.36
CA TYR A 474 12.46 28.84 30.79
C TYR A 474 13.91 28.44 31.14
N ASP A 475 14.47 27.45 30.44
CA ASP A 475 15.79 26.90 30.75
C ASP A 475 16.92 27.92 30.58
N LEU A 476 16.91 28.69 29.49
CA LEU A 476 17.89 29.75 29.24
C LEU A 476 17.79 30.85 30.30
N LEU A 477 16.57 31.24 30.72
CA LEU A 477 16.37 32.25 31.78
C LEU A 477 16.80 31.74 33.17
N CYS A 478 16.59 30.47 33.49
CA CYS A 478 17.02 29.89 34.77
C CYS A 478 18.55 29.85 34.85
N HIS A 479 19.23 29.31 33.83
CA HIS A 479 20.69 29.28 33.80
C HIS A 479 21.32 30.67 33.70
N ALA A 480 20.76 31.60 32.90
CA ALA A 480 21.28 32.96 32.80
C ALA A 480 21.13 33.76 34.11
N ARG A 481 20.07 33.53 34.90
CA ARG A 481 19.90 34.15 36.23
C ARG A 481 20.85 33.54 37.26
N ALA A 482 21.07 32.22 37.24
CA ALA A 482 21.97 31.54 38.16
C ALA A 482 23.46 31.85 37.92
N THR A 483 23.84 32.19 36.67
CA THR A 483 25.26 32.36 36.27
C THR A 483 25.74 33.81 36.11
N LYS A 484 24.88 34.82 36.33
CA LYS A 484 25.24 36.26 36.26
C LYS A 484 25.16 36.93 37.64
N PHE A 485 26.29 37.32 38.25
CA PHE A 485 26.32 38.39 39.28
C PHE A 485 27.73 38.93 39.63
N GLU A 486 28.09 40.11 39.09
CA GLU A 486 29.22 40.94 39.57
C GLU A 486 28.84 42.44 39.53
N PRO A 487 28.33 43.02 40.64
CA PRO A 487 28.36 44.46 40.90
C PRO A 487 29.75 44.85 41.44
N ASN A 488 30.04 46.14 41.60
CA ASN A 488 31.31 46.58 42.19
C ASN A 488 31.34 46.39 43.72
N LYS A 489 31.56 45.14 44.15
CA LYS A 489 31.48 44.64 45.54
C LYS A 489 32.46 45.33 46.52
N GLY A 490 33.42 46.12 46.05
CA GLY A 490 34.57 46.59 46.83
C GLY A 490 34.27 47.55 47.98
N ALA A 491 33.46 48.60 47.75
CA ALA A 491 33.20 49.64 48.75
C ALA A 491 32.04 49.26 49.69
N ILE A 492 30.85 48.99 49.13
CA ILE A 492 29.65 48.59 49.88
C ILE A 492 29.90 47.27 50.65
N GLY A 493 30.63 46.32 50.07
CA GLY A 493 31.00 45.06 50.73
C GLY A 493 31.94 45.23 51.93
N LYS A 494 32.86 46.21 51.90
CA LYS A 494 33.70 46.55 53.06
C LYS A 494 32.90 47.22 54.18
N ALA A 495 31.95 48.09 53.84
CA ALA A 495 31.11 48.81 54.80
C ALA A 495 30.08 47.88 55.48
N TYR A 496 29.35 47.07 54.70
CA TYR A 496 28.16 46.34 55.17
C TYR A 496 28.32 44.81 55.27
N LYS A 497 29.46 44.26 54.83
CA LYS A 497 29.81 42.83 54.96
C LYS A 497 28.68 41.89 54.50
N LYS A 498 28.05 41.14 55.42
CA LYS A 498 26.96 40.18 55.11
C LYS A 498 25.67 40.88 54.65
N GLU A 499 25.48 42.14 55.02
CA GLU A 499 24.24 42.91 54.75
C GLU A 499 24.35 43.74 53.46
N ALA A 500 25.56 43.82 52.87
CA ALA A 500 25.79 44.49 51.59
C ALA A 500 24.93 43.91 50.45
N LYS A 501 24.52 42.64 50.54
CA LYS A 501 23.66 41.99 49.54
C LYS A 501 22.28 42.66 49.48
N LEU A 502 21.63 42.85 50.62
CA LEU A 502 20.32 43.53 50.75
C LEU A 502 20.38 44.96 50.22
N ALA A 503 21.43 45.71 50.55
CA ALA A 503 21.64 47.06 50.04
C ALA A 503 21.77 47.09 48.51
N MET A 504 22.53 46.15 47.91
CA MET A 504 22.69 46.08 46.45
C MET A 504 21.41 45.62 45.73
N GLU A 505 20.63 44.72 46.32
CA GLU A 505 19.36 44.25 45.76
C GLU A 505 18.30 45.37 45.76
N TYR A 506 18.25 46.19 46.83
CA TYR A 506 17.38 47.37 46.87
C TYR A 506 17.76 48.43 45.83
N LEU A 507 19.05 48.79 45.71
CA LEU A 507 19.51 49.78 44.72
C LEU A 507 19.24 49.37 43.27
N ALA A 508 19.15 48.07 42.99
CA ALA A 508 18.90 47.54 41.65
C ALA A 508 17.44 47.66 41.19
N ILE A 509 16.50 47.93 42.12
CA ILE A 509 15.06 48.04 41.85
C ILE A 509 14.50 49.47 42.00
N CYS A 510 15.35 50.45 42.31
CA CYS A 510 14.97 51.86 42.39
C CYS A 510 14.62 52.44 41.01
N ASP A 511 13.55 53.24 40.93
CA ASP A 511 13.14 53.94 39.71
C ASP A 511 13.96 55.22 39.44
N GLU A 512 13.82 55.78 38.22
CA GLU A 512 14.58 56.96 37.78
C GLU A 512 14.26 58.24 38.58
N CYS A 513 13.04 58.39 39.11
CA CYS A 513 12.68 59.52 39.95
C CYS A 513 13.40 59.42 41.30
N TYR A 514 13.31 58.25 41.94
CA TYR A 514 14.01 57.97 43.19
C TYR A 514 15.54 58.13 43.03
N ILE A 515 16.14 57.58 41.96
CA ILE A 515 17.57 57.75 41.68
C ILE A 515 17.93 59.23 41.50
N THR A 516 17.07 60.04 40.90
CA THR A 516 17.27 61.48 40.75
C THR A 516 17.25 62.21 42.09
N ASP A 517 16.31 61.89 42.97
CA ASP A 517 16.21 62.50 44.29
C ASP A 517 17.39 62.10 45.21
N GLN A 518 17.83 60.83 45.16
CA GLN A 518 19.02 60.39 45.91
C GLN A 518 20.33 60.93 45.31
N GLU A 519 20.44 61.10 43.98
CA GLU A 519 21.58 61.78 43.34
C GLU A 519 21.70 63.24 43.83
N LYS A 520 20.56 63.93 43.96
CA LYS A 520 20.51 65.28 44.51
C LYS A 520 20.98 65.31 45.98
N LEU A 521 20.46 64.42 46.83
CA LEU A 521 20.88 64.31 48.23
C LEU A 521 22.38 63.98 48.38
N LEU A 522 22.92 63.09 47.53
CA LEU A 522 24.37 62.83 47.45
C LEU A 522 25.19 64.04 47.02
N SER A 523 24.62 64.93 46.21
CA SER A 523 25.29 66.15 45.73
C SER A 523 25.26 67.30 46.75
N GLU A 524 24.18 67.40 47.53
CA GLU A 524 23.96 68.47 48.52
C GLU A 524 24.52 68.11 49.91
N ASN A 525 24.30 66.88 50.38
CA ASN A 525 24.68 66.42 51.73
C ASN A 525 25.84 65.41 51.75
N GLY A 526 26.29 64.90 50.60
CA GLY A 526 27.40 63.94 50.48
C GLY A 526 27.04 62.46 50.77
N GLU A 527 25.83 62.22 51.29
CA GLU A 527 25.34 60.92 51.73
C GLU A 527 23.81 60.84 51.63
N PHE A 528 23.27 59.63 51.52
CA PHE A 528 21.84 59.35 51.67
C PHE A 528 21.58 58.06 52.45
N THR A 529 20.37 57.92 52.98
CA THR A 529 19.92 56.75 53.75
C THR A 529 18.59 56.21 53.24
N PHE A 530 18.47 54.89 53.21
CA PHE A 530 17.24 54.18 52.90
C PHE A 530 17.06 52.99 53.84
N GLU A 531 15.84 52.47 53.92
CA GLU A 531 15.50 51.31 54.75
C GLU A 531 14.92 50.19 53.89
N THR A 532 15.39 48.96 54.10
CA THR A 532 14.85 47.76 53.47
C THR A 532 14.94 46.58 54.43
N GLU A 533 13.92 45.70 54.43
CA GLU A 533 13.78 44.57 55.36
C GLU A 533 14.07 44.91 56.84
N GLY A 534 13.63 46.09 57.29
CA GLY A 534 13.80 46.57 58.67
C GLY A 534 15.23 46.97 59.04
N LYS A 535 16.08 47.29 58.06
CA LYS A 535 17.47 47.74 58.26
C LYS A 535 17.77 49.00 57.48
N THR A 536 18.39 49.98 58.15
CA THR A 536 18.80 51.25 57.55
C THR A 536 20.21 51.17 56.98
N PHE A 537 20.37 51.52 55.71
CA PHE A 537 21.64 51.57 54.99
C PHE A 537 22.02 53.00 54.63
N LYS A 538 23.31 53.33 54.70
CA LYS A 538 23.84 54.70 54.53
C LYS A 538 24.94 54.71 53.46
N LEU A 539 24.73 55.43 52.36
CA LEU A 539 25.65 55.40 51.22
C LEU A 539 26.24 56.77 50.97
N THR A 540 27.59 56.81 50.87
CA THR A 540 28.36 58.01 50.53
C THR A 540 28.70 58.04 49.04
N LYS A 541 29.16 59.21 48.59
CA LYS A 541 29.62 59.46 47.21
C LYS A 541 30.71 58.51 46.71
N ASP A 542 31.47 57.89 47.61
CA ASP A 542 32.54 56.92 47.31
C ASP A 542 32.01 55.49 47.09
N MET A 543 30.77 55.22 47.53
CA MET A 543 30.12 53.91 47.46
C MET A 543 29.20 53.75 46.25
N VAL A 544 28.61 54.84 45.77
CA VAL A 544 27.65 54.86 44.65
C VAL A 544 28.00 55.99 43.68
N THR A 545 28.00 55.69 42.39
CA THR A 545 28.14 56.68 41.31
C THR A 545 26.97 56.54 40.35
N VAL A 546 26.13 57.57 40.27
CA VAL A 546 25.03 57.64 39.30
C VAL A 546 25.61 58.00 37.92
N LYS A 547 25.09 57.36 36.86
CA LYS A 547 25.50 57.59 35.47
C LYS A 547 24.28 57.62 34.57
N ARG A 548 24.00 58.79 33.98
CA ARG A 548 22.99 58.96 32.93
C ARG A 548 23.69 59.01 31.58
N PHE A 549 23.22 58.23 30.62
CA PHE A 549 23.76 58.22 29.25
C PHE A 549 22.66 57.82 28.25
N GLN A 550 22.67 58.44 27.07
CA GLN A 550 21.83 57.97 25.97
C GLN A 550 22.45 56.68 25.40
N LYS A 551 21.70 55.58 25.45
CA LYS A 551 22.09 54.30 24.85
C LYS A 551 21.27 54.06 23.58
N THR A 552 21.82 54.39 22.42
CA THR A 552 21.23 53.99 21.14
C THR A 552 21.30 52.47 21.01
N LEU A 553 20.16 51.79 21.11
CA LEU A 553 20.06 50.35 20.90
C LEU A 553 19.97 50.07 19.40
N HIS A 554 21.09 49.68 18.79
CA HIS A 554 21.14 49.27 17.38
C HIS A 554 20.62 47.85 17.13
N VAL A 555 20.47 47.05 18.19
CA VAL A 555 20.01 45.67 18.19
C VAL A 555 19.19 45.39 19.45
N GLU A 556 18.25 44.45 19.35
CA GLU A 556 17.46 43.93 20.47
C GLU A 556 18.07 42.62 20.99
N GLU A 557 18.11 42.43 22.31
CA GLU A 557 18.51 41.17 22.92
C GLU A 557 17.28 40.27 23.08
N ILE A 558 17.18 39.24 22.24
CA ILE A 558 16.06 38.30 22.21
C ILE A 558 16.45 37.03 22.97
N VAL A 559 15.59 36.57 23.88
CA VAL A 559 15.73 35.25 24.51
C VAL A 559 14.94 34.24 23.65
N PRO A 560 15.59 33.26 23.00
CA PRO A 560 14.88 32.34 22.12
C PRO A 560 13.83 31.52 22.87
N ASN A 561 12.74 31.22 22.18
CA ASN A 561 11.86 30.13 22.57
C ASN A 561 12.43 28.80 22.05
N VAL A 562 12.16 27.70 22.74
CA VAL A 562 12.69 26.37 22.42
C VAL A 562 11.56 25.38 22.16
N ILE A 563 11.61 24.68 21.02
CA ILE A 563 10.79 23.49 20.76
C ILE A 563 11.65 22.25 20.96
N GLU A 564 11.20 21.33 21.83
CA GLU A 564 11.90 20.10 22.19
C GLU A 564 11.16 18.83 21.72
N PRO A 565 11.58 18.23 20.60
CA PRO A 565 11.33 16.83 20.28
C PRO A 565 12.26 15.88 21.05
N SER A 566 11.74 15.16 22.04
CA SER A 566 12.47 14.18 22.87
C SER A 566 12.01 12.74 22.61
N PHE A 567 12.91 11.88 22.12
CA PHE A 567 12.61 10.54 21.60
C PHE A 567 13.10 9.42 22.55
N GLY A 568 12.17 8.66 23.12
CA GLY A 568 12.47 7.50 23.97
C GLY A 568 12.81 6.24 23.16
N ILE A 569 14.06 6.11 22.70
CA ILE A 569 14.51 5.05 21.76
C ILE A 569 14.13 3.63 22.22
N GLY A 570 14.21 3.34 23.52
CA GLY A 570 13.79 2.05 24.10
C GLY A 570 12.30 1.75 23.90
N ARG A 571 11.43 2.75 24.09
CA ARG A 571 9.98 2.63 23.90
C ARG A 571 9.58 2.57 22.42
N ILE A 572 10.27 3.33 21.58
CA ILE A 572 10.10 3.29 20.12
C ILE A 572 10.43 1.88 19.61
N MET A 573 11.57 1.32 20.03
CA MET A 573 11.97 -0.05 19.66
C MET A 573 11.01 -1.12 20.20
N TYR A 574 10.49 -0.98 21.42
CA TYR A 574 9.45 -1.88 21.94
C TYR A 574 8.16 -1.81 21.13
N SER A 575 7.72 -0.60 20.73
CA SER A 575 6.56 -0.41 19.85
C SER A 575 6.77 -1.07 18.48
N ILE A 576 7.98 -0.96 17.91
CA ILE A 576 8.32 -1.65 16.66
C ILE A 576 8.28 -3.18 16.82
N PHE A 577 8.74 -3.73 17.95
CA PHE A 577 8.59 -5.17 18.22
C PHE A 577 7.11 -5.59 18.18
N GLU A 578 6.24 -4.93 18.94
CA GLU A 578 4.82 -5.29 18.94
C GLU A 578 4.11 -5.05 17.61
N HIS A 579 4.44 -3.97 16.91
CA HIS A 579 3.77 -3.59 15.66
C HIS A 579 4.20 -4.45 14.46
N THR A 580 5.34 -5.14 14.55
CA THR A 580 5.89 -5.96 13.45
C THR A 580 5.97 -7.46 13.76
N PHE A 581 5.64 -7.91 14.97
CA PHE A 581 5.67 -9.34 15.31
C PHE A 581 4.46 -10.10 14.75
N HIS A 582 4.71 -11.25 14.11
CA HIS A 582 3.68 -12.12 13.58
C HIS A 582 4.04 -13.61 13.76
N VAL A 583 3.02 -14.46 13.64
CA VAL A 583 3.13 -15.92 13.59
C VAL A 583 2.77 -16.39 12.17
N ARG A 584 3.49 -17.37 11.63
CA ARG A 584 3.19 -17.94 10.30
C ARG A 584 1.89 -18.75 10.33
N GLN A 585 1.07 -18.59 9.29
CA GLN A 585 -0.12 -19.42 9.09
C GLN A 585 0.30 -20.88 8.85
N GLY A 586 -0.28 -21.80 9.62
CA GLY A 586 -0.03 -23.25 9.50
C GLY A 586 1.16 -23.80 10.29
N ASP A 587 1.98 -22.94 10.91
CA ASP A 587 3.05 -23.36 11.83
C ASP A 587 3.20 -22.36 12.98
N GLU A 588 2.52 -22.65 14.09
CA GLU A 588 2.50 -21.77 15.24
C GLU A 588 3.87 -21.57 15.89
N GLN A 589 4.87 -22.44 15.67
CA GLN A 589 6.20 -22.27 16.23
C GLN A 589 7.03 -21.24 15.46
N ARG A 590 6.65 -20.91 14.22
CA ARG A 590 7.39 -19.98 13.37
C ARG A 590 6.90 -18.55 13.56
N THR A 591 7.60 -17.80 14.40
CA THR A 591 7.44 -16.35 14.57
C THR A 591 8.36 -15.59 13.62
N PHE A 592 8.00 -14.33 13.30
CA PHE A 592 8.87 -13.41 12.55
C PHE A 592 8.56 -11.95 12.87
N PHE A 593 9.53 -11.07 12.62
CA PHE A 593 9.34 -9.62 12.73
C PHE A 593 9.40 -8.95 11.35
N SER A 594 8.31 -8.29 10.95
CA SER A 594 8.16 -7.46 9.74
C SER A 594 8.93 -6.13 9.79
N PHE A 595 10.16 -6.11 10.31
CA PHE A 595 10.98 -4.89 10.36
C PHE A 595 11.17 -4.30 8.95
N PRO A 596 10.96 -2.99 8.73
CA PRO A 596 11.32 -2.34 7.47
C PRO A 596 12.80 -2.58 7.14
N ALA A 597 13.12 -2.81 5.86
CA ALA A 597 14.48 -3.19 5.44
C ALA A 597 15.55 -2.17 5.87
N THR A 598 15.20 -0.89 5.91
CA THR A 598 16.02 0.22 6.42
C THR A 598 16.50 -0.01 7.86
N VAL A 599 15.65 -0.53 8.75
CA VAL A 599 15.98 -0.76 10.18
C VAL A 599 16.31 -2.21 10.53
N ALA A 600 15.90 -3.18 9.71
CA ALA A 600 16.13 -4.62 9.94
C ALA A 600 17.58 -4.91 10.39
N PRO A 601 17.82 -5.70 11.45
CA PRO A 601 19.15 -5.89 12.06
C PRO A 601 20.22 -6.32 11.05
N TYR A 602 19.87 -7.32 10.25
CA TYR A 602 20.61 -7.76 9.07
C TYR A 602 19.71 -7.60 7.85
N LYS A 603 20.27 -7.11 6.75
CA LYS A 603 19.54 -6.92 5.50
C LYS A 603 19.38 -8.24 4.75
N CYS A 604 20.43 -9.07 4.77
CA CYS A 604 20.46 -10.37 4.09
C CYS A 604 20.86 -11.52 5.00
N SER A 605 20.34 -12.72 4.73
CA SER A 605 21.00 -13.98 5.10
C SER A 605 21.62 -14.64 3.86
N VAL A 606 22.70 -15.40 4.05
CA VAL A 606 23.33 -16.20 2.98
C VAL A 606 23.31 -17.68 3.42
N LEU A 607 22.64 -18.52 2.65
CA LEU A 607 22.20 -19.86 3.05
C LEU A 607 22.56 -20.90 1.96
N PRO A 608 23.60 -21.74 2.11
CA PRO A 608 23.83 -22.85 1.18
C PRO A 608 22.74 -23.92 1.36
N LEU A 609 22.24 -24.57 0.30
CA LEU A 609 21.09 -25.48 0.40
C LEU A 609 21.35 -26.68 1.34
N SER A 610 22.60 -27.16 1.37
CA SER A 610 23.10 -28.19 2.29
C SER A 610 24.54 -27.87 2.72
N GLN A 611 25.21 -28.79 3.42
CA GLN A 611 26.63 -28.64 3.81
C GLN A 611 27.61 -29.17 2.75
N ASN A 612 27.21 -29.20 1.47
CA ASN A 612 28.11 -29.58 0.38
C ASN A 612 29.24 -28.55 0.25
N GLN A 613 30.48 -29.05 0.14
CA GLN A 613 31.69 -28.22 0.01
C GLN A 613 31.67 -27.35 -1.26
N GLU A 614 30.96 -27.80 -2.31
CA GLU A 614 30.81 -27.05 -3.57
C GLU A 614 30.07 -25.71 -3.40
N PHE A 615 29.28 -25.53 -2.33
CA PHE A 615 28.62 -24.24 -2.04
C PHE A 615 29.53 -23.24 -1.33
N VAL A 616 30.60 -23.70 -0.68
CA VAL A 616 31.46 -22.85 0.18
C VAL A 616 32.12 -21.69 -0.59
N PRO A 617 32.63 -21.86 -1.84
CA PRO A 617 33.17 -20.75 -2.62
C PRO A 617 32.15 -19.63 -2.85
N PHE A 618 30.94 -19.97 -3.30
CA PHE A 618 29.87 -19.01 -3.57
C PHE A 618 29.36 -18.31 -2.30
N VAL A 619 29.28 -19.04 -1.17
CA VAL A 619 28.92 -18.45 0.13
C VAL A 619 29.94 -17.40 0.55
N LYS A 620 31.24 -17.70 0.38
CA LYS A 620 32.33 -16.79 0.71
C LYS A 620 32.34 -15.57 -0.22
N GLU A 621 32.27 -15.78 -1.53
CA GLU A 621 32.25 -14.70 -2.54
C GLU A 621 31.08 -13.73 -2.29
N LEU A 622 29.87 -14.26 -2.10
CA LEU A 622 28.68 -13.44 -1.87
C LEU A 622 28.75 -12.69 -0.53
N SER A 623 29.31 -13.31 0.52
CA SER A 623 29.57 -12.66 1.82
C SER A 623 30.55 -11.48 1.69
N GLU A 624 31.65 -11.67 0.96
CA GLU A 624 32.63 -10.62 0.68
C GLU A 624 32.02 -9.50 -0.19
N ALA A 625 31.22 -9.85 -1.21
CA ALA A 625 30.54 -8.89 -2.08
C ALA A 625 29.45 -8.06 -1.35
N MET A 626 28.71 -8.68 -0.43
CA MET A 626 27.77 -7.99 0.47
C MET A 626 28.50 -7.03 1.41
N THR A 627 29.63 -7.46 1.99
CA THR A 627 30.49 -6.61 2.83
C THR A 627 30.98 -5.39 2.06
N LYS A 628 31.48 -5.59 0.83
CA LYS A 628 31.97 -4.53 -0.07
C LYS A 628 30.88 -3.51 -0.45
N ASN A 629 29.61 -3.94 -0.48
CA ASN A 629 28.46 -3.07 -0.73
C ASN A 629 27.89 -2.40 0.54
N GLY A 630 28.50 -2.60 1.72
CA GLY A 630 27.99 -2.07 2.98
C GLY A 630 26.71 -2.74 3.49
N VAL A 631 26.38 -3.93 2.97
CA VAL A 631 25.15 -4.64 3.32
C VAL A 631 25.39 -5.53 4.55
N SER A 632 24.76 -5.18 5.68
CA SER A 632 24.81 -6.04 6.88
C SER A 632 24.10 -7.36 6.58
N HIS A 633 24.78 -8.48 6.80
CA HIS A 633 24.28 -9.80 6.46
C HIS A 633 24.76 -10.86 7.46
N LYS A 634 24.15 -12.04 7.40
CA LYS A 634 24.50 -13.19 8.24
C LYS A 634 24.53 -14.49 7.44
N VAL A 635 25.66 -15.17 7.43
CA VAL A 635 25.77 -16.54 6.90
C VAL A 635 25.15 -17.53 7.91
N ASP A 636 24.39 -18.52 7.43
CA ASP A 636 23.93 -19.68 8.22
C ASP A 636 24.09 -20.96 7.39
N ASP A 637 25.23 -21.60 7.59
CA ASP A 637 25.75 -22.83 6.97
C ASP A 637 25.56 -24.08 7.87
N SER A 638 24.87 -23.93 8.99
CA SER A 638 24.67 -25.00 9.95
C SER A 638 23.77 -26.13 9.41
N SER A 639 23.88 -27.32 10.00
CA SER A 639 23.32 -28.60 9.52
C SER A 639 21.79 -28.72 9.48
N GLY A 640 21.06 -27.63 9.71
CA GLY A 640 19.60 -27.60 9.61
C GLY A 640 19.10 -27.57 8.16
N SER A 641 17.91 -28.12 7.91
CA SER A 641 17.22 -27.96 6.63
C SER A 641 16.99 -26.48 6.30
N ILE A 642 16.90 -26.15 5.01
CA ILE A 642 16.73 -24.76 4.56
C ILE A 642 15.49 -24.08 5.19
N GLY A 643 14.41 -24.83 5.42
CA GLY A 643 13.23 -24.33 6.14
C GLY A 643 13.48 -23.96 7.61
N ARG A 644 14.31 -24.73 8.33
CA ARG A 644 14.74 -24.40 9.71
C ARG A 644 15.66 -23.19 9.74
N ARG A 645 16.50 -23.02 8.72
CA ARG A 645 17.37 -21.84 8.56
C ARG A 645 16.55 -20.59 8.27
N TYR A 646 15.59 -20.67 7.35
CA TYR A 646 14.62 -19.59 7.13
C TYR A 646 13.81 -19.26 8.38
N ALA A 647 13.35 -20.24 9.16
CA ALA A 647 12.69 -19.97 10.44
C ALA A 647 13.59 -19.15 11.38
N ARG A 648 14.87 -19.51 11.54
CA ARG A 648 15.80 -18.76 12.39
C ARG A 648 16.19 -17.38 11.85
N THR A 649 16.16 -17.13 10.55
CA THR A 649 16.40 -15.78 9.99
C THR A 649 15.15 -14.91 10.08
N ASP A 650 13.98 -15.49 9.83
CA ASP A 650 12.68 -14.82 9.96
C ASP A 650 12.42 -14.37 11.42
N GLU A 651 12.74 -15.24 12.40
CA GLU A 651 12.61 -14.96 13.85
C GLU A 651 13.41 -13.73 14.35
N ILE A 652 14.50 -13.35 13.66
CA ILE A 652 15.27 -12.12 13.98
C ILE A 652 15.00 -10.99 12.98
N GLY A 653 13.99 -11.15 12.14
CA GLY A 653 13.52 -10.15 11.18
C GLY A 653 14.52 -9.79 10.08
N VAL A 654 15.43 -10.70 9.68
CA VAL A 654 16.29 -10.48 8.50
C VAL A 654 15.40 -10.22 7.29
N ALA A 655 15.60 -9.11 6.60
CA ALA A 655 14.66 -8.65 5.56
C ALA A 655 14.64 -9.58 4.32
N PHE A 656 15.80 -10.03 3.87
CA PHE A 656 15.95 -10.90 2.71
C PHE A 656 16.86 -12.11 3.01
N GLY A 657 16.73 -13.18 2.24
CA GLY A 657 17.64 -14.33 2.33
C GLY A 657 18.02 -14.86 0.97
N ILE A 658 19.30 -15.16 0.76
CA ILE A 658 19.80 -15.76 -0.48
C ILE A 658 20.06 -17.24 -0.26
N THR A 659 19.45 -18.11 -1.07
CA THR A 659 19.80 -19.53 -1.13
C THR A 659 20.72 -19.82 -2.31
N ILE A 660 21.88 -20.39 -1.99
CA ILE A 660 22.83 -20.96 -2.95
C ILE A 660 22.52 -22.46 -3.04
N ASP A 661 22.26 -22.98 -4.24
CA ASP A 661 21.86 -24.36 -4.45
C ASP A 661 22.65 -25.06 -5.56
N PHE A 662 22.29 -26.31 -5.86
CA PHE A 662 22.97 -27.09 -6.90
C PHE A 662 22.87 -26.44 -8.28
N ASP A 663 21.83 -25.63 -8.54
CA ASP A 663 21.74 -24.83 -9.76
C ASP A 663 22.77 -23.70 -9.78
N THR A 664 23.08 -23.08 -8.62
CA THR A 664 24.15 -22.07 -8.52
C THR A 664 25.52 -22.62 -8.94
N VAL A 665 25.84 -23.86 -8.52
CA VAL A 665 27.13 -24.51 -8.83
C VAL A 665 27.18 -25.03 -10.26
N ASN A 666 26.13 -25.74 -10.69
CA ASN A 666 26.15 -26.55 -11.91
C ASN A 666 25.72 -25.79 -13.18
N LYS A 667 25.16 -24.58 -13.06
CA LYS A 667 24.69 -23.78 -14.20
C LYS A 667 25.52 -22.51 -14.35
N ASN A 668 25.79 -22.17 -15.60
CA ASN A 668 26.35 -20.89 -16.03
C ASN A 668 25.27 -20.12 -16.81
N PRO A 669 25.04 -18.83 -16.53
CA PRO A 669 25.64 -18.04 -15.45
C PRO A 669 25.24 -18.54 -14.05
N HIS A 670 26.13 -18.33 -13.07
CA HIS A 670 25.90 -18.74 -11.68
C HIS A 670 24.78 -17.90 -11.06
N THR A 671 23.67 -18.55 -10.69
CA THR A 671 22.46 -17.88 -10.19
C THR A 671 22.00 -18.46 -8.87
N ALA A 672 21.53 -17.60 -7.97
CA ALA A 672 21.02 -17.96 -6.64
C ALA A 672 19.62 -17.36 -6.41
N THR A 673 18.84 -17.92 -5.48
CA THR A 673 17.50 -17.38 -5.21
C THR A 673 17.55 -16.32 -4.12
N LEU A 674 16.88 -15.18 -4.33
CA LEU A 674 16.63 -14.17 -3.32
C LEU A 674 15.20 -14.33 -2.83
N ARG A 675 15.01 -14.40 -1.51
CA ARG A 675 13.72 -14.53 -0.83
C ARG A 675 13.40 -13.27 -0.03
N ASP A 676 12.15 -12.83 -0.12
CA ASP A 676 11.57 -11.86 0.82
C ASP A 676 11.07 -12.55 2.10
N ARG A 677 11.34 -11.94 3.25
CA ARG A 677 10.86 -12.40 4.55
C ARG A 677 9.34 -12.42 4.60
N ASP A 678 8.67 -11.33 4.27
CA ASP A 678 7.26 -11.15 4.64
C ASP A 678 6.34 -12.07 3.83
N SER A 679 6.43 -11.99 2.50
CA SER A 679 5.67 -12.83 1.57
C SER A 679 6.18 -14.27 1.46
N MET A 680 7.40 -14.55 1.92
CA MET A 680 8.15 -15.80 1.70
C MET A 680 8.45 -16.12 0.23
N ARG A 681 8.10 -15.25 -0.72
CA ARG A 681 8.26 -15.46 -2.16
C ARG A 681 9.73 -15.31 -2.56
N GLN A 682 10.09 -15.91 -3.68
CA GLN A 682 11.47 -15.97 -4.16
C GLN A 682 11.57 -15.57 -5.62
N ILE A 683 12.69 -14.95 -5.95
CA ILE A 683 13.15 -14.70 -7.32
C ILE A 683 14.50 -15.38 -7.52
N ARG A 684 14.95 -15.57 -8.77
CA ARG A 684 16.33 -16.00 -9.08
C ARG A 684 17.03 -14.89 -9.89
N ALA A 685 18.29 -14.63 -9.56
CA ALA A 685 19.16 -13.66 -10.21
C ALA A 685 20.62 -14.13 -10.18
N GLU A 686 21.52 -13.48 -10.92
CA GLU A 686 22.94 -13.82 -10.90
C GLU A 686 23.60 -13.47 -9.56
N VAL A 687 24.54 -14.31 -9.11
CA VAL A 687 25.24 -14.14 -7.82
C VAL A 687 25.96 -12.78 -7.75
N SER A 688 26.43 -12.28 -8.89
CA SER A 688 27.06 -10.97 -9.10
C SER A 688 26.14 -9.77 -8.85
N GLU A 689 24.86 -9.86 -9.23
CA GLU A 689 23.88 -8.77 -9.15
C GLU A 689 23.23 -8.65 -7.77
N LEU A 690 23.10 -9.78 -7.06
CA LEU A 690 22.37 -9.88 -5.78
C LEU A 690 22.81 -8.87 -4.70
N PRO A 691 24.12 -8.58 -4.49
CA PRO A 691 24.55 -7.55 -3.55
C PRO A 691 23.98 -6.16 -3.83
N GLU A 692 23.86 -5.77 -5.10
CA GLU A 692 23.32 -4.47 -5.48
C GLU A 692 21.81 -4.40 -5.30
N ILE A 693 21.09 -5.46 -5.70
CA ILE A 693 19.64 -5.57 -5.51
C ILE A 693 19.28 -5.49 -4.02
N VAL A 694 20.02 -6.18 -3.16
CA VAL A 694 19.79 -6.16 -1.71
C VAL A 694 20.17 -4.82 -1.09
N ARG A 695 21.28 -4.18 -1.51
CA ARG A 695 21.65 -2.81 -1.11
C ARG A 695 20.53 -1.83 -1.42
N ASP A 696 19.98 -1.88 -2.62
CA ASP A 696 18.97 -0.93 -3.08
C ASP A 696 17.60 -1.20 -2.43
N LEU A 697 17.27 -2.45 -2.11
CA LEU A 697 16.12 -2.81 -1.26
C LEU A 697 16.30 -2.30 0.18
N ALA A 698 17.49 -2.48 0.77
CA ALA A 698 17.80 -2.07 2.14
C ALA A 698 17.77 -0.55 2.33
N ASN A 699 18.22 0.20 1.32
CA ASN A 699 18.18 1.66 1.30
C ASN A 699 16.79 2.23 0.96
N GLY A 700 15.86 1.40 0.45
CA GLY A 700 14.54 1.84 0.00
C GLY A 700 14.53 2.49 -1.39
N ASN A 701 15.61 2.32 -2.17
CA ASN A 701 15.72 2.79 -3.56
C ASN A 701 14.80 1.99 -4.50
N THR A 702 14.52 0.73 -4.16
CA THR A 702 13.58 -0.15 -4.86
C THR A 702 12.68 -0.89 -3.87
N THR A 703 11.69 -1.62 -4.38
CA THR A 703 10.73 -2.38 -3.57
C THR A 703 10.66 -3.83 -4.03
N TRP A 704 10.25 -4.74 -3.14
CA TRP A 704 10.10 -6.16 -3.47
C TRP A 704 9.20 -6.38 -4.70
N ALA A 705 8.10 -5.62 -4.83
CA ALA A 705 7.23 -5.70 -6.00
C ALA A 705 7.93 -5.33 -7.33
N LYS A 706 8.85 -4.35 -7.33
CA LYS A 706 9.65 -4.02 -8.52
C LYS A 706 10.67 -5.12 -8.82
N VAL A 707 11.29 -5.70 -7.79
CA VAL A 707 12.25 -6.82 -7.90
C VAL A 707 11.56 -8.10 -8.42
N GLU A 708 10.39 -8.47 -7.89
CA GLU A 708 9.53 -9.51 -8.46
C GLU A 708 9.15 -9.19 -9.90
N SER A 709 8.73 -7.95 -10.20
CA SER A 709 8.37 -7.58 -11.58
C SER A 709 9.54 -7.74 -12.55
N ASN A 710 10.77 -7.45 -12.11
CA ASN A 710 11.97 -7.63 -12.94
C ASN A 710 12.32 -9.12 -13.14
N SER A 711 12.16 -9.99 -12.13
CA SER A 711 12.51 -11.42 -12.24
C SER A 711 11.38 -12.31 -12.81
N LEU A 712 10.10 -11.98 -12.59
CA LEU A 712 9.02 -12.56 -13.41
C LEU A 712 9.06 -12.07 -14.86
N CYS A 713 9.58 -10.86 -15.09
CA CYS A 713 9.97 -10.41 -16.43
C CYS A 713 11.23 -11.15 -16.95
N ALA A 714 11.96 -11.89 -16.10
CA ALA A 714 13.08 -12.70 -16.53
C ALA A 714 12.63 -14.04 -17.14
N THR A 715 12.08 -14.98 -16.37
CA THR A 715 11.97 -16.37 -16.87
C THR A 715 10.86 -16.61 -17.90
N ILE A 716 9.68 -16.00 -17.75
CA ILE A 716 8.57 -16.11 -18.72
C ILE A 716 8.70 -15.07 -19.84
N CYS A 717 9.48 -14.02 -19.58
CA CYS A 717 9.48 -12.80 -20.39
C CYS A 717 10.82 -12.50 -21.08
N LEU A 718 11.95 -13.15 -20.79
CA LEU A 718 13.15 -12.97 -21.64
C LEU A 718 12.82 -13.33 -23.10
N TRP A 719 12.06 -14.40 -23.33
CA TRP A 719 11.65 -14.78 -24.69
C TRP A 719 10.52 -13.93 -25.30
N ALA A 720 9.60 -13.42 -24.49
CA ALA A 720 8.45 -12.63 -24.96
C ALA A 720 8.70 -11.10 -25.01
N THR A 721 9.62 -10.58 -24.19
CA THR A 721 9.84 -9.14 -23.94
C THR A 721 11.27 -8.61 -24.07
N MET A 722 12.31 -9.42 -24.29
CA MET A 722 13.62 -8.89 -24.75
C MET A 722 13.54 -8.17 -26.11
N GLY A 723 12.47 -8.38 -26.89
CA GLY A 723 12.17 -7.58 -28.08
C GLY A 723 11.24 -6.37 -27.85
N VAL A 724 10.77 -6.13 -26.61
CA VAL A 724 9.72 -5.14 -26.30
C VAL A 724 10.29 -3.83 -25.76
N LYS A 725 11.37 -3.82 -24.98
CA LYS A 725 11.92 -2.57 -24.41
C LYS A 725 12.64 -1.68 -25.44
N ALA A 726 13.27 -2.27 -26.46
CA ALA A 726 13.99 -1.55 -27.52
C ALA A 726 13.08 -0.68 -28.38
N ALA A 727 13.32 0.63 -28.38
CA ALA A 727 12.67 1.57 -29.30
C ALA A 727 13.32 1.51 -30.70
N LEU A 728 12.52 1.28 -31.75
CA LEU A 728 12.97 1.55 -33.11
C LEU A 728 12.91 3.06 -33.42
N PRO A 729 13.75 3.58 -34.33
CA PRO A 729 13.70 4.96 -34.76
C PRO A 729 12.30 5.38 -35.24
N LYS A 730 11.87 6.60 -34.88
CA LYS A 730 10.52 7.09 -35.21
C LYS A 730 10.25 7.11 -36.72
N TYR A 731 11.25 7.44 -37.54
CA TYR A 731 11.10 7.44 -39.00
C TYR A 731 10.84 6.03 -39.56
N GLU A 732 11.52 5.01 -39.03
CA GLU A 732 11.36 3.60 -39.42
C GLU A 732 9.94 3.12 -39.09
N LEU A 733 9.44 3.46 -37.90
CA LEU A 733 8.06 3.17 -37.49
C LEU A 733 7.02 3.91 -38.35
N CYS A 734 7.29 5.17 -38.75
CA CYS A 734 6.41 5.91 -39.67
C CYS A 734 6.38 5.27 -41.07
N ILE A 735 7.52 4.77 -41.57
CA ILE A 735 7.59 4.04 -42.84
C ILE A 735 6.79 2.73 -42.77
N TYR A 736 6.97 1.92 -41.73
CA TYR A 736 6.18 0.69 -41.55
C TYR A 736 4.67 0.97 -41.46
N MET A 737 4.27 2.05 -40.79
CA MET A 737 2.86 2.47 -40.70
C MET A 737 2.29 2.88 -42.06
N ALA A 738 3.03 3.66 -42.85
CA ALA A 738 2.61 4.07 -44.20
C ALA A 738 2.51 2.87 -45.14
N VAL A 739 3.52 1.99 -45.15
CA VAL A 739 3.55 0.77 -45.97
C VAL A 739 2.36 -0.14 -45.66
N LEU A 740 2.10 -0.42 -44.38
CA LEU A 740 0.98 -1.29 -43.99
C LEU A 740 -0.38 -0.67 -44.36
N TYR A 741 -0.57 0.64 -44.14
CA TYR A 741 -1.82 1.31 -44.48
C TYR A 741 -2.10 1.26 -45.99
N MET A 742 -1.10 1.57 -46.82
CA MET A 742 -1.21 1.51 -48.27
C MET A 742 -1.48 0.07 -48.75
N ALA A 743 -0.81 -0.94 -48.19
CA ALA A 743 -1.05 -2.35 -48.51
C ALA A 743 -2.48 -2.80 -48.17
N MET A 744 -3.05 -2.35 -47.05
CA MET A 744 -4.43 -2.65 -46.66
C MET A 744 -5.48 -1.99 -47.56
N VAL A 745 -5.28 -0.72 -47.92
CA VAL A 745 -6.15 -0.02 -48.88
C VAL A 745 -6.08 -0.68 -50.26
N TRP A 746 -4.87 -1.04 -50.72
CA TRP A 746 -4.66 -1.75 -51.98
C TRP A 746 -5.35 -3.11 -51.99
N ALA A 747 -5.11 -3.96 -50.99
CA ALA A 747 -5.78 -5.26 -50.87
C ALA A 747 -7.31 -5.12 -50.81
N GLY A 748 -7.83 -4.14 -50.06
CA GLY A 748 -9.26 -3.83 -50.00
C GLY A 748 -9.86 -3.44 -51.36
N SER A 749 -9.15 -2.63 -52.15
CA SER A 749 -9.59 -2.23 -53.49
C SER A 749 -9.70 -3.43 -54.44
N TRP A 750 -8.74 -4.36 -54.41
CA TRP A 750 -8.79 -5.60 -55.19
C TRP A 750 -9.97 -6.50 -54.78
N VAL A 751 -10.24 -6.65 -53.48
CA VAL A 751 -11.40 -7.44 -53.01
C VAL A 751 -12.72 -6.79 -53.43
N PHE A 752 -12.82 -5.46 -53.36
CA PHE A 752 -13.98 -4.71 -53.81
C PHE A 752 -14.19 -4.79 -55.34
N GLU A 753 -13.11 -4.78 -56.13
CA GLU A 753 -13.15 -5.00 -57.58
C GLU A 753 -13.69 -6.40 -57.92
N VAL A 754 -13.12 -7.45 -57.31
CA VAL A 754 -13.59 -8.83 -57.50
C VAL A 754 -15.07 -8.97 -57.12
N SER A 755 -15.48 -8.38 -56.00
CA SER A 755 -16.88 -8.32 -55.54
C SER A 755 -17.81 -7.62 -56.56
N SER A 756 -17.43 -6.42 -57.01
CA SER A 756 -18.27 -5.57 -57.86
C SER A 756 -18.43 -6.10 -59.28
N VAL A 757 -17.35 -6.59 -59.90
CA VAL A 757 -17.38 -7.14 -61.27
C VAL A 757 -18.14 -8.48 -61.33
N ASN A 758 -18.09 -9.30 -60.28
CA ASN A 758 -18.65 -10.65 -60.31
C ASN A 758 -20.04 -10.80 -59.65
N VAL A 759 -20.66 -9.73 -59.14
CA VAL A 759 -21.96 -9.78 -58.43
C VAL A 759 -23.09 -10.47 -59.21
N ASN A 760 -23.04 -10.47 -60.55
CA ASN A 760 -24.06 -11.07 -61.41
C ASN A 760 -23.83 -12.56 -61.75
N ARG A 761 -22.72 -13.15 -61.30
CA ARG A 761 -22.29 -14.52 -61.59
C ARG A 761 -23.26 -15.56 -61.02
N LYS A 762 -23.54 -16.64 -61.77
CA LYS A 762 -24.54 -17.65 -61.38
C LYS A 762 -24.24 -18.31 -60.03
N ALA A 763 -22.97 -18.57 -59.73
CA ALA A 763 -22.54 -19.12 -58.45
C ALA A 763 -22.94 -18.22 -57.26
N PHE A 764 -22.71 -16.90 -57.39
CA PHE A 764 -23.01 -15.93 -56.33
C PHE A 764 -24.51 -15.75 -56.12
N LYS A 765 -25.32 -15.82 -57.19
CA LYS A 765 -26.79 -15.71 -57.10
C LYS A 765 -27.45 -16.79 -56.24
N ALA A 766 -26.81 -17.95 -56.07
CA ALA A 766 -27.29 -19.02 -55.19
C ALA A 766 -26.93 -18.79 -53.72
N THR A 767 -25.89 -17.98 -53.43
CA THR A 767 -25.35 -17.74 -52.09
C THR A 767 -25.51 -16.27 -51.64
N MET A 768 -26.51 -15.57 -52.15
CA MET A 768 -26.81 -14.17 -51.82
C MET A 768 -28.29 -13.94 -51.51
N LYS A 769 -28.58 -13.16 -50.46
CA LYS A 769 -29.93 -12.78 -50.04
C LYS A 769 -30.22 -11.28 -50.34
N PRO A 770 -31.49 -10.87 -50.47
CA PRO A 770 -31.84 -9.45 -50.50
C PRO A 770 -31.35 -8.74 -49.22
N GLY A 771 -30.64 -7.62 -49.39
CA GLY A 771 -30.07 -6.81 -48.31
C GLY A 771 -30.76 -5.44 -48.18
N TRP A 772 -30.06 -4.45 -47.62
CA TRP A 772 -30.58 -3.08 -47.43
C TRP A 772 -31.17 -2.50 -48.73
N HIS A 773 -32.50 -2.29 -48.75
CA HIS A 773 -33.24 -1.86 -49.95
C HIS A 773 -32.79 -0.51 -50.54
N TYR A 774 -32.07 0.32 -49.78
CA TYR A 774 -31.64 1.66 -50.19
C TYR A 774 -30.43 1.72 -51.13
N PHE A 775 -29.62 0.66 -51.24
CA PHE A 775 -28.36 0.68 -52.01
C PHE A 775 -28.29 -0.34 -53.17
N GLY A 776 -29.35 -1.12 -53.41
CA GLY A 776 -29.45 -2.05 -54.55
C GLY A 776 -28.46 -3.24 -54.55
N ARG A 777 -27.54 -3.32 -53.59
CA ARG A 777 -26.61 -4.44 -53.39
C ARG A 777 -27.28 -5.56 -52.60
N LYS A 778 -27.08 -6.80 -53.05
CA LYS A 778 -27.41 -8.00 -52.27
C LYS A 778 -26.33 -8.23 -51.20
N MET A 779 -26.72 -8.89 -50.12
CA MET A 779 -25.81 -9.40 -49.08
C MET A 779 -25.40 -10.84 -49.46
N ASP A 780 -24.20 -11.28 -49.09
CA ASP A 780 -23.91 -12.72 -49.13
C ASP A 780 -24.75 -13.49 -48.09
N ILE A 781 -24.75 -14.82 -48.20
CA ILE A 781 -25.02 -15.66 -47.03
C ILE A 781 -23.83 -15.45 -46.09
N ALA A 782 -23.95 -14.41 -45.27
CA ALA A 782 -23.18 -14.22 -44.06
C ALA A 782 -23.24 -15.49 -43.20
N ASP A 783 -22.23 -15.67 -42.35
CA ASP A 783 -22.13 -16.83 -41.48
C ASP A 783 -23.43 -17.08 -40.72
N PHE A 784 -23.76 -18.37 -40.59
CA PHE A 784 -25.02 -18.83 -40.05
C PHE A 784 -25.34 -18.23 -38.67
N GLU A 785 -24.34 -18.07 -37.80
CA GLU A 785 -24.52 -17.52 -36.46
C GLU A 785 -24.81 -16.01 -36.47
N TRP A 786 -24.23 -15.27 -37.42
CA TRP A 786 -24.53 -13.84 -37.57
C TRP A 786 -25.94 -13.62 -38.13
N VAL A 787 -26.32 -14.38 -39.15
CA VAL A 787 -27.67 -14.34 -39.72
C VAL A 787 -28.70 -14.74 -38.65
N MET A 788 -28.44 -15.78 -37.86
CA MET A 788 -29.24 -16.19 -36.70
C MET A 788 -29.50 -15.02 -35.74
N TRP A 789 -28.44 -14.30 -35.34
CA TRP A 789 -28.50 -13.24 -34.33
C TRP A 789 -29.40 -12.08 -34.76
N PHE A 790 -29.35 -11.69 -36.05
CA PHE A 790 -30.06 -10.53 -36.59
C PHE A 790 -31.36 -10.83 -37.33
N SER A 791 -31.69 -12.09 -37.62
CA SER A 791 -32.97 -12.51 -38.22
C SER A 791 -33.92 -13.16 -37.21
N THR A 792 -33.75 -14.44 -36.90
CA THR A 792 -34.69 -15.22 -36.07
C THR A 792 -34.72 -14.75 -34.60
N PHE A 793 -33.58 -14.35 -34.05
CA PHE A 793 -33.51 -13.89 -32.66
C PHE A 793 -33.71 -12.39 -32.46
N ARG A 794 -33.85 -11.59 -33.52
CA ARG A 794 -33.95 -10.13 -33.39
C ARG A 794 -35.04 -9.71 -32.40
N SER A 795 -36.22 -10.33 -32.48
CA SER A 795 -37.32 -10.03 -31.57
C SER A 795 -37.10 -10.64 -30.18
N HIS A 796 -36.70 -11.91 -30.11
CA HIS A 796 -36.64 -12.68 -28.85
C HIS A 796 -35.43 -12.32 -27.97
N ILE A 797 -34.22 -12.23 -28.53
CA ILE A 797 -33.00 -11.88 -27.78
C ILE A 797 -32.96 -10.38 -27.46
N LEU A 798 -33.41 -9.48 -28.35
CA LEU A 798 -33.52 -8.07 -27.96
C LEU A 798 -34.56 -7.88 -26.85
N PHE A 799 -35.71 -8.58 -26.90
CA PHE A 799 -36.69 -8.54 -25.82
C PHE A 799 -36.13 -9.14 -24.51
N ALA A 800 -35.47 -10.30 -24.57
CA ALA A 800 -34.92 -10.96 -23.38
C ALA A 800 -33.73 -10.20 -22.77
N LEU A 801 -32.82 -9.65 -23.58
CA LEU A 801 -31.69 -8.85 -23.06
C LEU A 801 -32.12 -7.45 -22.61
N SER A 802 -33.01 -6.77 -23.33
CA SER A 802 -33.56 -5.48 -22.89
C SER A 802 -34.44 -5.67 -21.65
N GLY A 803 -35.22 -6.74 -21.62
CA GLY A 803 -36.00 -7.16 -20.46
C GLY A 803 -35.12 -7.49 -19.26
N HIS A 804 -34.00 -8.19 -19.44
CA HIS A 804 -32.99 -8.38 -18.38
C HIS A 804 -32.46 -7.04 -17.87
N VAL A 805 -32.00 -6.16 -18.77
CA VAL A 805 -31.46 -4.83 -18.43
C VAL A 805 -32.49 -3.93 -17.73
N ILE A 806 -33.78 -4.09 -17.99
CA ILE A 806 -34.85 -3.30 -17.35
C ILE A 806 -35.35 -4.00 -16.08
N PHE A 807 -35.95 -5.19 -16.22
CA PHE A 807 -36.60 -5.91 -15.13
C PHE A 807 -35.60 -6.35 -14.06
N ALA A 808 -34.50 -7.02 -14.44
CA ALA A 808 -33.53 -7.48 -13.46
C ALA A 808 -32.81 -6.31 -12.78
N LYS A 809 -32.67 -5.15 -13.46
CA LYS A 809 -32.13 -3.93 -12.85
C LYS A 809 -33.11 -3.28 -11.87
N ILE A 810 -34.39 -3.18 -12.20
CA ILE A 810 -35.44 -2.71 -11.28
C ILE A 810 -35.48 -3.59 -10.03
N CYS A 811 -35.53 -4.91 -10.19
CA CYS A 811 -35.49 -5.85 -9.06
C CYS A 811 -34.18 -5.74 -8.26
N SER A 812 -33.03 -5.53 -8.91
CA SER A 812 -31.74 -5.33 -8.23
C SER A 812 -31.63 -3.98 -7.50
N MET A 813 -32.38 -2.95 -7.91
CA MET A 813 -32.47 -1.68 -7.19
C MET A 813 -33.40 -1.77 -5.97
N LEU A 814 -34.45 -2.60 -6.05
CA LEU A 814 -35.41 -2.81 -4.95
C LEU A 814 -34.91 -3.81 -3.89
N ALA A 815 -34.14 -4.82 -4.30
CA ALA A 815 -33.62 -5.88 -3.42
C ALA A 815 -32.18 -6.29 -3.81
N PRO A 816 -31.16 -5.43 -3.63
CA PRO A 816 -29.79 -5.69 -4.06
C PRO A 816 -29.20 -6.98 -3.47
N GLN A 817 -29.54 -7.33 -2.22
CA GLN A 817 -29.13 -8.57 -1.55
C GLN A 817 -29.66 -9.86 -2.21
N HIS A 818 -30.65 -9.78 -3.12
CA HIS A 818 -31.22 -10.93 -3.82
C HIS A 818 -31.01 -10.90 -5.34
N ARG A 819 -30.20 -9.98 -5.86
CA ARG A 819 -29.98 -9.77 -7.30
C ARG A 819 -29.56 -11.04 -8.07
N SER A 820 -28.70 -11.87 -7.48
CA SER A 820 -28.26 -13.12 -8.13
C SER A 820 -29.40 -14.14 -8.30
N ILE A 821 -30.38 -14.14 -7.39
CA ILE A 821 -31.63 -14.95 -7.50
C ILE A 821 -32.55 -14.34 -8.57
N MET A 822 -32.64 -13.01 -8.65
CA MET A 822 -33.44 -12.33 -9.69
C MET A 822 -32.89 -12.58 -11.09
N TYR A 823 -31.56 -12.55 -11.27
CA TYR A 823 -30.91 -12.92 -12.53
C TYR A 823 -31.22 -14.38 -12.93
N MET A 824 -31.12 -15.30 -11.96
CA MET A 824 -31.43 -16.73 -12.16
C MET A 824 -32.89 -16.95 -12.58
N ALA A 825 -33.84 -16.34 -11.87
CA ALA A 825 -35.27 -16.50 -12.14
C ALA A 825 -35.65 -15.91 -13.51
N TYR A 826 -35.15 -14.72 -13.85
CA TYR A 826 -35.38 -14.10 -15.14
C TYR A 826 -34.78 -14.93 -16.27
N GLY A 827 -33.52 -15.38 -16.14
CA GLY A 827 -32.86 -16.19 -17.16
C GLY A 827 -33.52 -17.56 -17.36
N MET A 828 -33.91 -18.25 -16.29
CA MET A 828 -34.66 -19.50 -16.36
C MET A 828 -35.99 -19.32 -17.08
N THR A 829 -36.71 -18.22 -16.83
CA THR A 829 -37.96 -17.89 -17.54
C THR A 829 -37.70 -17.58 -19.02
N ALA A 830 -36.68 -16.79 -19.35
CA ALA A 830 -36.32 -16.46 -20.73
C ALA A 830 -35.91 -17.70 -21.55
N ILE A 831 -35.17 -18.63 -20.94
CA ILE A 831 -34.76 -19.89 -21.57
C ILE A 831 -35.97 -20.83 -21.74
N PHE A 832 -36.84 -20.94 -20.73
CA PHE A 832 -38.10 -21.68 -20.84
C PHE A 832 -38.98 -21.16 -21.99
N MET A 833 -39.15 -19.84 -22.10
CA MET A 833 -39.98 -19.23 -23.15
C MET A 833 -39.35 -19.31 -24.55
N SER A 834 -38.02 -19.42 -24.67
CA SER A 834 -37.32 -19.47 -25.97
C SER A 834 -36.96 -20.87 -26.45
N MET A 835 -36.79 -21.84 -25.53
CA MET A 835 -36.30 -23.21 -25.84
C MET A 835 -37.18 -24.33 -25.25
N GLY A 836 -38.20 -24.00 -24.45
CA GLY A 836 -39.14 -24.97 -23.86
C GLY A 836 -38.63 -25.72 -22.63
N TRP A 837 -39.54 -26.43 -21.97
CA TRP A 837 -39.28 -27.16 -20.72
C TRP A 837 -38.23 -28.26 -20.85
N THR A 838 -38.24 -29.01 -21.96
CA THR A 838 -37.36 -30.15 -22.17
C THR A 838 -35.88 -29.75 -22.18
N TYR A 839 -35.57 -28.56 -22.71
CA TYR A 839 -34.22 -27.99 -22.69
C TYR A 839 -33.81 -27.50 -21.29
N VAL A 840 -34.74 -26.89 -20.54
CA VAL A 840 -34.49 -26.52 -19.13
C VAL A 840 -34.25 -27.77 -18.27
N ALA A 841 -35.03 -28.83 -18.45
CA ALA A 841 -34.84 -30.11 -17.76
C ALA A 841 -33.47 -30.75 -18.06
N LEU A 842 -33.01 -30.65 -19.31
CA LEU A 842 -31.67 -31.09 -19.73
C LEU A 842 -30.57 -30.27 -19.04
N ILE A 843 -30.70 -28.95 -18.91
CA ILE A 843 -29.72 -28.12 -18.18
C ILE A 843 -29.70 -28.49 -16.69
N LEU A 844 -30.88 -28.69 -16.10
CA LEU A 844 -31.01 -29.10 -14.69
C LEU A 844 -30.41 -30.48 -14.41
N SER A 845 -30.52 -31.45 -15.33
CA SER A 845 -29.92 -32.78 -15.13
C SER A 845 -28.39 -32.71 -15.09
N HIS A 846 -27.75 -31.90 -15.93
CA HIS A 846 -26.29 -31.65 -15.86
C HIS A 846 -25.89 -30.96 -14.56
N CYS A 847 -26.69 -29.98 -14.10
CA CYS A 847 -26.45 -29.33 -12.81
C CYS A 847 -26.53 -30.35 -11.66
N ILE A 848 -27.57 -31.19 -11.61
CA ILE A 848 -27.77 -32.20 -10.56
C ILE A 848 -26.62 -33.21 -10.57
N MET A 849 -26.22 -33.70 -11.76
CA MET A 849 -25.18 -34.70 -11.92
C MET A 849 -23.81 -34.18 -11.44
N LEU A 850 -23.36 -33.03 -11.93
CA LEU A 850 -22.06 -32.46 -11.54
C LEU A 850 -22.05 -31.90 -10.12
N TYR A 851 -23.19 -31.40 -9.60
CA TYR A 851 -23.34 -31.08 -8.18
C TYR A 851 -23.12 -32.32 -7.32
N SER A 852 -23.86 -33.41 -7.57
CA SER A 852 -23.80 -34.66 -6.81
C SER A 852 -22.37 -35.23 -6.77
N ILE A 853 -21.68 -35.20 -7.91
CA ILE A 853 -20.31 -35.70 -8.03
C ILE A 853 -19.30 -34.80 -7.31
N SER A 854 -19.50 -33.48 -7.31
CA SER A 854 -18.63 -32.55 -6.57
C SER A 854 -18.67 -32.76 -5.05
N LEU A 855 -19.77 -33.32 -4.50
CA LEU A 855 -19.86 -33.68 -3.08
C LEU A 855 -18.90 -34.80 -2.69
N VAL A 856 -18.47 -35.64 -3.65
CA VAL A 856 -17.50 -36.73 -3.46
C VAL A 856 -16.06 -36.21 -3.39
N LYS A 857 -15.81 -34.93 -3.72
CA LYS A 857 -14.50 -34.25 -3.68
C LYS A 857 -13.40 -34.83 -4.60
N PHE A 858 -13.70 -35.82 -5.45
CA PHE A 858 -12.75 -36.34 -6.44
C PHE A 858 -12.78 -35.52 -7.74
N LYS A 859 -11.77 -34.66 -7.92
CA LYS A 859 -11.61 -33.81 -9.13
C LYS A 859 -11.63 -34.61 -10.44
N TRP A 860 -10.95 -35.76 -10.50
CA TRP A 860 -10.92 -36.60 -11.70
C TRP A 860 -12.30 -37.12 -12.11
N LEU A 861 -13.17 -37.44 -11.15
CA LEU A 861 -14.55 -37.86 -11.43
C LEU A 861 -15.40 -36.72 -12.02
N CYS A 862 -15.15 -35.48 -11.58
CA CYS A 862 -15.76 -34.27 -12.17
C CYS A 862 -15.32 -34.09 -13.63
N PHE A 863 -14.04 -34.31 -13.95
CA PHE A 863 -13.54 -34.29 -15.32
C PHE A 863 -14.17 -35.38 -16.21
N VAL A 864 -14.11 -36.64 -15.78
CA VAL A 864 -14.67 -37.78 -16.53
C VAL A 864 -16.13 -37.56 -16.85
N THR A 865 -16.93 -37.14 -15.87
CA THR A 865 -18.37 -36.88 -16.08
C THR A 865 -18.61 -35.68 -16.98
N GLY A 866 -17.88 -34.57 -16.80
CA GLY A 866 -18.00 -33.38 -17.63
C GLY A 866 -17.68 -33.65 -19.10
N PHE A 867 -16.58 -34.37 -19.38
CA PHE A 867 -16.21 -34.74 -20.74
C PHE A 867 -17.15 -35.78 -21.35
N THR A 868 -17.60 -36.76 -20.57
CA THR A 868 -18.62 -37.74 -21.03
C THR A 868 -19.92 -37.02 -21.42
N SER A 869 -20.33 -36.01 -20.64
CA SER A 869 -21.49 -35.16 -20.97
C SER A 869 -21.27 -34.40 -22.28
N LEU A 870 -20.12 -33.74 -22.46
CA LEU A 870 -19.78 -33.01 -23.70
C LEU A 870 -19.80 -33.92 -24.94
N VAL A 871 -19.21 -35.12 -24.84
CA VAL A 871 -19.15 -36.08 -25.95
C VAL A 871 -20.52 -36.65 -26.30
N THR A 872 -21.38 -36.92 -25.30
CA THR A 872 -22.71 -37.53 -25.48
C THR A 872 -23.58 -36.78 -26.50
N PHE A 873 -23.48 -35.44 -26.52
CA PHE A 873 -24.22 -34.60 -27.47
C PHE A 873 -23.86 -34.81 -28.95
N LYS A 874 -22.69 -35.39 -29.25
CA LYS A 874 -22.18 -35.60 -30.60
C LYS A 874 -22.33 -37.05 -31.08
N ILE A 875 -23.07 -37.90 -30.36
CA ILE A 875 -23.30 -39.31 -30.72
C ILE A 875 -24.65 -39.46 -31.43
N GLU A 876 -24.70 -40.28 -32.49
CA GLU A 876 -25.84 -40.45 -33.41
C GLU A 876 -27.23 -40.62 -32.77
N PRO A 877 -27.44 -41.41 -31.68
CA PRO A 877 -28.75 -41.53 -31.04
C PRO A 877 -29.23 -40.21 -30.44
N PHE A 878 -28.30 -39.38 -29.96
CA PHE A 878 -28.59 -38.09 -29.37
C PHE A 878 -28.88 -37.03 -30.45
N ILE A 879 -28.13 -37.07 -31.56
CA ILE A 879 -28.40 -36.25 -32.75
C ILE A 879 -29.79 -36.56 -33.33
N SER A 880 -30.17 -37.84 -33.36
CA SER A 880 -31.50 -38.28 -33.82
C SER A 880 -32.62 -37.80 -32.87
N TRP A 881 -32.40 -37.87 -31.55
CA TRP A 881 -33.34 -37.38 -30.53
C TRP A 881 -33.52 -35.86 -30.57
N GLN A 882 -32.47 -35.10 -30.91
CA GLN A 882 -32.52 -33.64 -31.07
C GLN A 882 -33.61 -33.20 -32.08
N GLY A 883 -33.88 -33.98 -33.13
CA GLY A 883 -34.87 -33.65 -34.16
C GLY A 883 -36.31 -33.44 -33.67
N GLY A 884 -36.63 -33.83 -32.43
CA GLY A 884 -37.94 -33.60 -31.81
C GLY A 884 -38.10 -32.28 -31.04
N PHE A 885 -37.02 -31.52 -30.79
CA PHE A 885 -37.01 -30.43 -29.80
C PHE A 885 -37.48 -29.07 -30.31
N VAL A 886 -37.15 -28.69 -31.55
CA VAL A 886 -37.55 -27.40 -32.13
C VAL A 886 -38.11 -27.65 -33.53
N LYS A 887 -39.43 -27.63 -33.66
CA LYS A 887 -40.07 -27.72 -34.98
C LYS A 887 -39.84 -26.40 -35.75
N GLU A 888 -39.63 -26.55 -37.06
CA GLU A 888 -39.64 -25.52 -38.12
C GLU A 888 -38.35 -24.75 -38.49
N THR A 889 -37.24 -24.78 -37.75
CA THR A 889 -35.95 -24.21 -38.25
C THR A 889 -34.72 -25.07 -37.91
N PHE A 890 -34.36 -25.97 -38.83
CA PHE A 890 -33.33 -27.02 -38.63
C PHE A 890 -31.93 -26.49 -38.28
N GLU A 891 -31.51 -25.35 -38.83
CA GLU A 891 -30.16 -24.83 -38.63
C GLU A 891 -29.98 -24.18 -37.23
N LEU A 892 -31.01 -23.48 -36.73
CA LEU A 892 -30.98 -22.65 -35.51
C LEU A 892 -30.63 -23.45 -34.25
N GLN A 893 -31.11 -24.69 -34.25
CA GLN A 893 -31.11 -25.54 -33.09
C GLN A 893 -29.69 -26.03 -32.75
N HIS A 894 -28.89 -26.45 -33.73
CA HIS A 894 -27.59 -27.06 -33.46
C HIS A 894 -26.60 -26.11 -32.76
N VAL A 895 -26.55 -24.83 -33.14
CA VAL A 895 -25.62 -23.86 -32.53
C VAL A 895 -26.01 -23.55 -31.08
N LEU A 896 -27.29 -23.27 -30.82
CA LEU A 896 -27.75 -22.97 -29.46
C LEU A 896 -27.75 -24.19 -28.55
N PHE A 897 -28.10 -25.35 -29.10
CA PHE A 897 -28.13 -26.59 -28.36
C PHE A 897 -26.71 -27.04 -28.02
N TYR A 898 -25.80 -27.17 -29.00
CA TYR A 898 -24.42 -27.60 -28.74
C TYR A 898 -23.58 -26.52 -28.04
N GLY A 899 -23.67 -25.25 -28.47
CA GLY A 899 -22.96 -24.14 -27.85
C GLY A 899 -23.47 -23.85 -26.43
N GLY A 900 -24.78 -23.72 -26.26
CA GLY A 900 -25.41 -23.47 -24.97
C GLY A 900 -25.24 -24.62 -23.98
N CYS A 901 -25.41 -25.89 -24.39
CA CYS A 901 -25.10 -27.03 -23.52
C CYS A 901 -23.59 -27.13 -23.25
N GLY A 902 -22.73 -26.91 -24.25
CA GLY A 902 -21.28 -26.94 -24.09
C GLY A 902 -20.77 -25.94 -23.05
N LEU A 903 -21.15 -24.66 -23.18
CA LEU A 903 -20.83 -23.61 -22.21
C LEU A 903 -21.44 -23.90 -20.83
N THR A 904 -22.66 -24.44 -20.77
CA THR A 904 -23.31 -24.87 -19.52
C THR A 904 -22.53 -25.99 -18.82
N ILE A 905 -22.03 -27.00 -19.55
CA ILE A 905 -21.24 -28.07 -18.95
C ILE A 905 -19.90 -27.53 -18.43
N MET A 906 -19.22 -26.65 -19.19
CA MET A 906 -18.00 -25.98 -18.70
C MET A 906 -18.25 -25.17 -17.42
N ARG A 907 -19.40 -24.48 -17.31
CA ARG A 907 -19.83 -23.78 -16.10
C ARG A 907 -20.09 -24.77 -14.95
N CYS A 908 -20.85 -25.85 -15.17
CA CYS A 908 -21.05 -26.90 -14.17
C CYS A 908 -19.73 -27.56 -13.71
N MET A 909 -18.78 -27.78 -14.62
CA MET A 909 -17.43 -28.26 -14.29
C MET A 909 -16.63 -27.25 -13.46
N SER A 910 -16.72 -25.95 -13.78
CA SER A 910 -16.07 -24.87 -13.01
C SER A 910 -16.51 -24.94 -11.55
N PHE A 911 -17.83 -24.99 -11.33
CA PHE A 911 -18.43 -25.14 -10.00
C PHE A 911 -17.98 -26.45 -9.34
N ALA A 912 -18.04 -27.58 -10.05
CA ALA A 912 -17.75 -28.88 -9.47
C ALA A 912 -16.29 -28.99 -9.00
N LEU A 913 -15.34 -28.44 -9.76
CA LEU A 913 -13.92 -28.45 -9.43
C LEU A 913 -13.59 -27.50 -8.27
N GLU A 914 -14.15 -26.29 -8.25
CA GLU A 914 -13.96 -25.34 -7.14
C GLU A 914 -14.66 -25.81 -5.86
N ASN A 915 -15.83 -26.43 -5.97
CA ASN A 915 -16.50 -27.08 -4.84
C ASN A 915 -15.67 -28.28 -4.33
N CYS A 916 -14.95 -29.01 -5.19
CA CYS A 916 -13.98 -30.04 -4.77
C CYS A 916 -12.76 -29.46 -4.01
N GLU A 917 -12.35 -28.22 -4.27
CA GLU A 917 -11.19 -27.58 -3.63
C GLU A 917 -11.49 -27.05 -2.21
N LYS A 918 -12.75 -26.75 -1.93
CA LYS A 918 -13.19 -26.13 -0.68
C LYS A 918 -13.24 -27.15 0.47
N LYS A 919 -12.44 -26.91 1.53
CA LYS A 919 -12.21 -27.88 2.63
C LYS A 919 -13.34 -27.95 3.67
N GLU A 920 -13.92 -26.82 4.05
CA GLU A 920 -14.77 -26.72 5.27
C GLU A 920 -16.25 -26.36 5.01
N SER A 921 -16.61 -26.01 3.78
CA SER A 921 -18.02 -25.80 3.39
C SER A 921 -18.24 -26.05 1.91
N ASN A 922 -19.37 -26.66 1.54
CA ASN A 922 -19.78 -26.82 0.15
C ASN A 922 -20.54 -25.58 -0.34
N TYR A 923 -20.41 -25.25 -1.62
CA TYR A 923 -21.33 -24.31 -2.28
C TYR A 923 -22.71 -24.97 -2.47
N THR A 924 -23.78 -24.17 -2.46
CA THR A 924 -25.14 -24.72 -2.56
C THR A 924 -25.52 -25.04 -4.00
N PHE A 925 -26.47 -25.97 -4.19
CA PHE A 925 -27.05 -26.22 -5.51
C PHE A 925 -27.68 -24.96 -6.11
N LEU A 926 -28.24 -24.07 -5.28
CA LEU A 926 -28.79 -22.79 -5.71
C LEU A 926 -27.71 -21.89 -6.34
N ASP A 927 -26.46 -21.94 -5.86
CA ASP A 927 -25.36 -21.16 -6.43
C ASP A 927 -24.94 -21.66 -7.82
N LEU A 928 -24.98 -22.98 -8.04
CA LEU A 928 -24.81 -23.57 -9.37
C LEU A 928 -25.92 -23.15 -10.34
N LEU A 929 -27.17 -23.03 -9.87
CA LEU A 929 -28.29 -22.52 -10.67
C LEU A 929 -28.10 -21.03 -11.02
N LYS A 930 -27.74 -20.18 -10.04
CA LYS A 930 -27.45 -18.74 -10.29
C LYS A 930 -26.43 -18.55 -11.42
N TYR A 931 -25.39 -19.39 -11.44
CA TYR A 931 -24.31 -19.31 -12.43
C TYR A 931 -24.72 -19.80 -13.82
N ASN A 932 -25.49 -20.90 -13.92
CA ASN A 932 -25.92 -21.43 -15.22
C ASN A 932 -27.08 -20.64 -15.85
N PHE A 933 -27.99 -20.12 -15.04
CA PHE A 933 -29.16 -19.35 -15.50
C PHE A 933 -28.92 -17.83 -15.56
N TYR A 934 -27.68 -17.35 -15.42
CA TYR A 934 -27.35 -15.95 -15.72
C TYR A 934 -27.45 -15.68 -17.23
N LEU A 935 -28.53 -15.01 -17.65
CA LEU A 935 -28.95 -14.91 -19.04
C LEU A 935 -27.89 -14.32 -20.01
N PRO A 936 -27.14 -13.26 -19.67
CA PRO A 936 -26.12 -12.72 -20.57
C PRO A 936 -25.01 -13.73 -20.92
N PHE A 937 -24.63 -14.62 -19.99
CA PHE A 937 -23.66 -15.69 -20.29
C PHE A 937 -24.27 -16.93 -20.94
N PHE A 938 -25.60 -17.05 -20.93
CA PHE A 938 -26.27 -18.29 -21.36
C PHE A 938 -26.12 -18.58 -22.85
N TYR A 939 -26.39 -17.59 -23.71
CA TYR A 939 -26.44 -17.84 -25.16
C TYR A 939 -25.05 -17.94 -25.79
N PHE A 940 -24.19 -16.94 -25.59
CA PHE A 940 -22.86 -16.85 -26.23
C PHE A 940 -21.84 -16.04 -25.40
N GLY A 941 -21.99 -15.99 -24.08
CA GLY A 941 -21.10 -15.17 -23.25
C GLY A 941 -19.82 -15.90 -22.84
N PRO A 942 -18.77 -15.16 -22.45
CA PRO A 942 -17.53 -15.76 -22.01
C PRO A 942 -17.74 -16.61 -20.75
N VAL A 943 -17.07 -17.76 -20.69
CA VAL A 943 -17.01 -18.57 -19.46
C VAL A 943 -16.23 -17.78 -18.40
N MET A 944 -16.83 -17.53 -17.24
CA MET A 944 -16.18 -16.88 -16.10
C MET A 944 -16.18 -17.82 -14.91
N THR A 945 -15.00 -18.32 -14.51
CA THR A 945 -14.75 -19.21 -13.34
C THR A 945 -15.70 -18.94 -12.17
N PHE A 946 -16.27 -20.00 -11.57
CA PHE A 946 -17.42 -19.87 -10.68
C PHE A 946 -17.16 -18.97 -9.46
N ASP A 947 -15.97 -19.02 -8.84
CA ASP A 947 -15.59 -18.13 -7.73
C ASP A 947 -15.72 -16.64 -8.13
N LYS A 948 -15.19 -16.24 -9.29
CA LYS A 948 -15.29 -14.86 -9.82
C LYS A 948 -16.77 -14.47 -9.99
N PHE A 949 -17.59 -15.36 -10.56
CA PHE A 949 -19.03 -15.12 -10.69
C PHE A 949 -19.72 -15.01 -9.32
N HIS A 950 -19.45 -15.93 -8.41
CA HIS A 950 -20.11 -16.03 -7.10
C HIS A 950 -19.80 -14.81 -6.21
N THR A 951 -18.54 -14.39 -6.14
CA THR A 951 -18.13 -13.17 -5.42
C THR A 951 -18.77 -11.93 -6.05
N GLN A 952 -18.70 -11.77 -7.37
CA GLN A 952 -19.21 -10.56 -8.04
C GLN A 952 -20.74 -10.49 -8.06
N ALA A 953 -21.46 -11.61 -8.17
CA ALA A 953 -22.92 -11.64 -8.24
C ALA A 953 -23.60 -11.49 -6.88
N ASN A 954 -22.92 -11.87 -5.79
CA ASN A 954 -23.45 -11.77 -4.43
C ASN A 954 -22.97 -10.52 -3.67
N ASN A 955 -22.08 -9.68 -4.23
CA ASN A 955 -21.68 -8.41 -3.62
C ASN A 955 -22.89 -7.45 -3.47
N PRO A 956 -23.21 -6.92 -2.27
CA PRO A 956 -24.29 -5.95 -2.09
C PRO A 956 -23.90 -4.50 -2.45
N ASP A 957 -22.61 -4.14 -2.49
CA ASP A 957 -22.17 -2.80 -2.88
C ASP A 957 -22.22 -2.64 -4.40
N LEU A 958 -23.09 -1.75 -4.86
CA LEU A 958 -23.35 -1.43 -6.26
C LEU A 958 -22.90 -0.01 -6.64
N THR A 959 -21.95 0.59 -5.90
CA THR A 959 -21.43 1.92 -6.22
C THR A 959 -20.63 1.92 -7.54
N ARG A 960 -20.84 2.96 -8.36
CA ARG A 960 -20.08 3.23 -9.60
C ARG A 960 -19.53 4.65 -9.58
N LYS A 961 -18.42 4.84 -10.27
CA LYS A 961 -17.86 6.15 -10.59
C LYS A 961 -18.39 6.62 -11.95
N ASP A 962 -18.58 7.92 -12.15
CA ASP A 962 -19.16 8.47 -13.38
C ASP A 962 -18.39 8.06 -14.65
N TRP A 963 -17.06 7.96 -14.57
CA TRP A 963 -16.22 7.53 -15.68
C TRP A 963 -16.44 6.06 -16.08
N GLU A 964 -16.88 5.20 -15.14
CA GLU A 964 -17.17 3.79 -15.42
C GLU A 964 -18.43 3.67 -16.29
N MET A 965 -19.46 4.48 -16.00
CA MET A 965 -20.63 4.60 -16.87
C MET A 965 -20.28 5.20 -18.24
N TRP A 966 -19.45 6.25 -18.29
CA TRP A 966 -18.97 6.81 -19.56
C TRP A 966 -18.19 5.79 -20.39
N ASN A 967 -17.35 4.97 -19.76
CA ASN A 967 -16.64 3.87 -20.42
C ASN A 967 -17.61 2.80 -20.95
N ILE A 968 -18.58 2.34 -20.14
CA ILE A 968 -19.59 1.36 -20.58
C ILE A 968 -20.38 1.90 -21.78
N THR A 969 -20.84 3.16 -21.74
CA THR A 969 -21.53 3.80 -22.87
C THR A 969 -20.62 3.92 -24.10
N THR A 970 -19.35 4.25 -23.93
CA THR A 970 -18.38 4.33 -25.03
C THR A 970 -18.15 2.95 -25.66
N GLN A 971 -17.99 1.89 -24.87
CA GLN A 971 -17.90 0.52 -25.39
C GLN A 971 -19.18 0.11 -26.11
N ALA A 972 -20.37 0.44 -25.58
CA ALA A 972 -21.64 0.16 -26.23
C ALA A 972 -21.73 0.81 -27.64
N VAL A 973 -21.32 2.08 -27.76
CA VAL A 973 -21.27 2.80 -29.05
C VAL A 973 -20.23 2.20 -30.00
N LEU A 974 -19.06 1.79 -29.49
CA LEU A 974 -18.03 1.11 -30.30
C LEU A 974 -18.49 -0.25 -30.81
N HIS A 975 -19.18 -1.04 -29.97
CA HIS A 975 -19.76 -2.33 -30.38
C HIS A 975 -20.90 -2.14 -31.39
N LEU A 976 -21.74 -1.11 -31.24
CA LEU A 976 -22.74 -0.74 -32.26
C LEU A 976 -22.07 -0.34 -33.60
N GLY A 977 -20.99 0.44 -33.55
CA GLY A 977 -20.20 0.77 -34.74
C GLY A 977 -19.57 -0.46 -35.40
N ALA A 978 -19.11 -1.44 -34.61
CA ALA A 978 -18.59 -2.70 -35.13
C ALA A 978 -19.68 -3.58 -35.77
N ILE A 979 -20.89 -3.62 -35.21
CA ILE A 979 -22.05 -4.29 -35.82
C ILE A 979 -22.33 -3.72 -37.21
N ILE A 980 -22.40 -2.38 -37.32
CA ILE A 980 -22.64 -1.69 -38.59
C ILE A 980 -21.50 -1.95 -39.58
N MET A 981 -20.25 -1.98 -39.13
CA MET A 981 -19.10 -2.29 -39.98
C MET A 981 -19.18 -3.72 -40.54
N VAL A 982 -19.50 -4.73 -39.72
CA VAL A 982 -19.65 -6.11 -40.20
C VAL A 982 -20.78 -6.22 -41.23
N ASP A 983 -21.92 -5.57 -40.99
CA ASP A 983 -23.05 -5.59 -41.93
C ASP A 983 -22.66 -4.95 -43.28
N ILE A 984 -21.87 -3.87 -43.28
CA ILE A 984 -21.30 -3.26 -44.49
C ILE A 984 -20.35 -4.22 -45.22
N LEU A 985 -19.48 -4.95 -44.51
CA LEU A 985 -18.53 -5.89 -45.14
C LEU A 985 -19.25 -6.99 -45.94
N PHE A 986 -20.37 -7.52 -45.45
CA PHE A 986 -21.20 -8.51 -46.16
C PHE A 986 -21.88 -7.97 -47.42
N HIS A 987 -22.38 -6.73 -47.37
CA HIS A 987 -23.06 -6.09 -48.51
C HIS A 987 -22.12 -5.72 -49.66
N PHE A 988 -20.83 -5.48 -49.38
CA PHE A 988 -19.89 -4.90 -50.34
C PHE A 988 -18.67 -5.76 -50.69
N LEU A 989 -18.23 -6.71 -49.83
CA LEU A 989 -17.00 -7.48 -50.07
C LEU A 989 -17.20 -8.99 -50.30
N TYR A 990 -18.39 -9.55 -50.01
CA TYR A 990 -18.74 -10.96 -50.29
C TYR A 990 -17.71 -11.98 -49.76
N ILE A 991 -17.21 -11.71 -48.54
CA ILE A 991 -16.02 -12.34 -47.95
C ILE A 991 -16.15 -13.87 -47.84
N LEU A 992 -17.36 -14.39 -47.66
CA LEU A 992 -17.65 -15.82 -47.57
C LEU A 992 -18.12 -16.44 -48.90
N THR A 993 -18.71 -15.63 -49.79
CA THR A 993 -19.16 -16.13 -51.11
C THR A 993 -18.01 -16.27 -52.11
N ILE A 994 -17.04 -15.35 -52.12
CA ILE A 994 -15.92 -15.39 -53.08
C ILE A 994 -15.02 -16.64 -52.88
N PRO A 995 -14.61 -17.05 -51.66
CA PRO A 995 -13.81 -18.25 -51.42
C PRO A 995 -14.41 -19.56 -51.93
N ASN A 996 -15.75 -19.64 -51.97
CA ASN A 996 -16.46 -20.83 -52.42
C ASN A 996 -16.42 -21.01 -53.95
N ASP A 997 -16.10 -19.98 -54.74
CA ASP A 997 -15.86 -20.11 -56.19
C ASP A 997 -14.36 -20.26 -56.51
N ILE A 998 -13.84 -21.47 -56.25
CA ILE A 998 -12.45 -21.84 -56.57
C ILE A 998 -12.09 -21.62 -58.05
N LYS A 999 -13.08 -21.66 -58.97
CA LYS A 999 -12.85 -21.38 -60.40
C LYS A 999 -12.57 -19.89 -60.64
N LEU A 1000 -13.31 -18.99 -59.98
CA LEU A 1000 -13.04 -17.55 -60.00
C LEU A 1000 -11.63 -17.24 -59.49
N LEU A 1001 -11.29 -17.79 -58.32
CA LEU A 1001 -10.04 -17.52 -57.61
C LEU A 1001 -8.77 -17.97 -58.33
N LYS A 1002 -8.83 -19.03 -59.13
CA LYS A 1002 -7.72 -19.46 -59.98
C LYS A 1002 -7.27 -18.38 -60.98
N HIS A 1003 -8.15 -17.46 -61.35
CA HIS A 1003 -7.88 -16.38 -62.32
C HIS A 1003 -7.73 -14.99 -61.68
N GLN A 1004 -7.86 -14.85 -60.35
CA GLN A 1004 -7.65 -13.56 -59.68
C GLN A 1004 -6.16 -13.27 -59.43
N SER A 1005 -5.83 -12.01 -59.15
CA SER A 1005 -4.49 -11.58 -58.76
C SER A 1005 -4.08 -12.18 -57.41
N ASP A 1006 -2.77 -12.34 -57.18
CA ASP A 1006 -2.24 -12.76 -55.87
C ASP A 1006 -2.61 -11.75 -54.77
N TRP A 1007 -2.75 -10.45 -55.11
CA TRP A 1007 -3.22 -9.40 -54.20
C TRP A 1007 -4.66 -9.60 -53.74
N ALA A 1008 -5.57 -9.94 -54.66
CA ALA A 1008 -6.95 -10.27 -54.29
C ALA A 1008 -6.99 -11.54 -53.41
N LEU A 1009 -6.17 -12.54 -53.71
CA LEU A 1009 -6.09 -13.77 -52.93
C LEU A 1009 -5.54 -13.55 -51.52
N ALA A 1010 -4.47 -12.76 -51.37
CA ALA A 1010 -3.90 -12.36 -50.09
C ALA A 1010 -4.86 -11.47 -49.28
N GLY A 1011 -5.56 -10.55 -49.95
CA GLY A 1011 -6.59 -9.71 -49.36
C GLY A 1011 -7.75 -10.55 -48.81
N LEU A 1012 -8.35 -11.42 -49.62
CA LEU A 1012 -9.42 -12.32 -49.19
C LEU A 1012 -9.02 -13.20 -48.00
N ALA A 1013 -7.78 -13.73 -48.03
CA ALA A 1013 -7.22 -14.51 -46.93
C ALA A 1013 -7.17 -13.71 -45.62
N TYR A 1014 -6.65 -12.47 -45.67
CA TYR A 1014 -6.58 -11.59 -44.50
C TYR A 1014 -7.96 -11.12 -44.01
N PHE A 1015 -8.85 -10.71 -44.92
CA PHE A 1015 -10.19 -10.24 -44.55
C PHE A 1015 -11.08 -11.36 -43.97
N ASN A 1016 -10.91 -12.61 -44.40
CA ASN A 1016 -11.57 -13.76 -43.75
C ASN A 1016 -11.14 -13.91 -42.28
N LEU A 1017 -9.85 -13.77 -41.98
CA LEU A 1017 -9.32 -13.82 -40.62
C LEU A 1017 -9.81 -12.66 -39.74
N VAL A 1018 -9.85 -11.45 -40.29
CA VAL A 1018 -10.35 -10.27 -39.56
C VAL A 1018 -11.85 -10.36 -39.32
N TYR A 1019 -12.61 -10.83 -40.31
CA TYR A 1019 -14.07 -10.98 -40.23
C TYR A 1019 -14.50 -11.84 -39.03
N ASP A 1020 -13.92 -13.04 -38.88
CA ASP A 1020 -14.23 -13.96 -37.79
C ASP A 1020 -13.93 -13.34 -36.40
N TRP A 1021 -12.82 -12.60 -36.29
CA TRP A 1021 -12.54 -11.83 -35.08
C TRP A 1021 -13.59 -10.75 -34.79
N VAL A 1022 -14.01 -9.93 -35.78
CA VAL A 1022 -14.98 -8.85 -35.51
C VAL A 1022 -16.33 -9.44 -35.09
N LYS A 1023 -16.75 -10.57 -35.70
CA LYS A 1023 -17.94 -11.34 -35.29
C LYS A 1023 -17.89 -11.69 -33.80
N ALA A 1024 -16.82 -12.35 -33.35
CA ALA A 1024 -16.65 -12.70 -31.93
C ALA A 1024 -16.52 -11.47 -31.01
N ALA A 1025 -15.77 -10.44 -31.43
CA ALA A 1025 -15.61 -9.20 -30.66
C ALA A 1025 -16.93 -8.43 -30.47
N VAL A 1026 -17.86 -8.52 -31.43
CA VAL A 1026 -19.23 -8.01 -31.30
C VAL A 1026 -20.04 -8.84 -30.30
N MET A 1027 -20.12 -10.16 -30.47
CA MET A 1027 -20.95 -11.03 -29.63
C MET A 1027 -20.54 -10.96 -28.15
N PHE A 1028 -19.23 -11.11 -27.88
CA PHE A 1028 -18.68 -10.97 -26.53
C PHE A 1028 -18.74 -9.52 -26.04
N GLY A 1029 -18.60 -8.54 -26.93
CA GLY A 1029 -18.65 -7.12 -26.60
C GLY A 1029 -20.01 -6.66 -26.06
N VAL A 1030 -21.09 -7.04 -26.74
CA VAL A 1030 -22.47 -6.73 -26.32
C VAL A 1030 -22.77 -7.39 -24.97
N ILE A 1031 -22.49 -8.69 -24.83
CA ILE A 1031 -22.70 -9.42 -23.58
C ILE A 1031 -21.88 -8.82 -22.45
N ASN A 1032 -20.60 -8.52 -22.69
CA ASN A 1032 -19.73 -7.92 -21.69
C ASN A 1032 -20.18 -6.52 -21.27
N THR A 1033 -20.84 -5.78 -22.16
CA THR A 1033 -21.45 -4.48 -21.85
C THR A 1033 -22.65 -4.65 -20.93
N VAL A 1034 -23.53 -5.62 -21.22
CA VAL A 1034 -24.69 -5.95 -20.36
C VAL A 1034 -24.24 -6.45 -18.98
N SER A 1035 -23.25 -7.34 -18.91
CA SER A 1035 -22.74 -7.83 -17.62
C SER A 1035 -22.08 -6.72 -16.78
N ARG A 1036 -21.41 -5.75 -17.40
CA ARG A 1036 -20.95 -4.54 -16.67
C ARG A 1036 -22.10 -3.65 -16.22
N LEU A 1037 -23.26 -3.65 -16.89
CA LEU A 1037 -24.47 -3.01 -16.38
C LEU A 1037 -25.06 -3.74 -15.16
N ASP A 1038 -24.75 -5.02 -14.97
CA ASP A 1038 -25.10 -5.83 -13.78
C ASP A 1038 -24.07 -5.78 -12.64
N HIS A 1039 -22.97 -5.04 -12.80
CA HIS A 1039 -21.79 -5.03 -11.90
C HIS A 1039 -21.04 -6.35 -11.85
N LEU A 1040 -21.03 -7.10 -12.95
CA LEU A 1040 -20.08 -8.18 -13.18
C LEU A 1040 -18.97 -7.67 -14.11
N ASP A 1041 -17.73 -8.08 -13.84
CA ASP A 1041 -16.54 -7.82 -14.65
C ASP A 1041 -16.16 -9.10 -15.41
N PRO A 1042 -16.74 -9.33 -16.60
CA PRO A 1042 -16.47 -10.51 -17.39
C PRO A 1042 -15.07 -10.47 -18.04
N PRO A 1043 -14.56 -11.64 -18.48
CA PRO A 1043 -13.34 -11.73 -19.28
C PRO A 1043 -13.29 -10.72 -20.42
N LYS A 1044 -12.10 -10.16 -20.66
CA LYS A 1044 -11.90 -9.16 -21.73
C LYS A 1044 -12.29 -9.76 -23.10
N PRO A 1045 -12.82 -8.96 -24.04
CA PRO A 1045 -13.17 -9.46 -25.37
C PRO A 1045 -11.94 -10.03 -26.11
N PRO A 1046 -12.17 -10.88 -27.14
CA PRO A 1046 -11.10 -11.45 -27.97
C PRO A 1046 -10.24 -10.33 -28.59
N LYS A 1047 -8.92 -10.50 -28.55
CA LYS A 1047 -7.99 -9.64 -29.30
C LYS A 1047 -8.10 -9.95 -30.78
N CYS A 1048 -7.81 -8.96 -31.62
CA CYS A 1048 -7.70 -9.18 -33.06
C CYS A 1048 -6.72 -10.31 -33.35
N THR A 1049 -7.05 -11.22 -34.26
CA THR A 1049 -6.20 -12.39 -34.57
C THR A 1049 -4.82 -11.99 -35.11
N THR A 1050 -4.69 -10.78 -35.70
CA THR A 1050 -3.41 -10.15 -36.07
C THR A 1050 -2.55 -9.71 -34.85
N LEU A 1051 -3.12 -9.72 -33.64
CA LEU A 1051 -2.44 -9.42 -32.37
C LEU A 1051 -2.27 -10.66 -31.48
N LEU A 1052 -3.02 -11.74 -31.72
CA LEU A 1052 -2.97 -12.97 -30.91
C LEU A 1052 -1.70 -13.77 -31.20
N TYR A 1053 -1.59 -14.26 -32.44
CA TYR A 1053 -0.56 -15.21 -32.84
C TYR A 1053 0.72 -14.56 -33.38
N VAL A 1054 0.87 -13.26 -33.12
CA VAL A 1054 2.16 -12.59 -33.35
C VAL A 1054 2.93 -12.54 -32.03
N PHE A 1055 2.28 -12.42 -30.86
CA PHE A 1055 2.95 -12.38 -29.54
C PHE A 1055 2.07 -12.82 -28.36
N ALA A 1056 2.60 -13.71 -27.52
CA ALA A 1056 2.34 -13.91 -26.08
C ALA A 1056 0.91 -14.20 -25.56
N GLU A 1057 -0.16 -13.97 -26.32
CA GLU A 1057 -1.53 -14.39 -25.97
C GLU A 1057 -2.09 -15.29 -27.08
N THR A 1058 -1.86 -16.60 -26.96
CA THR A 1058 -2.18 -17.62 -27.98
C THR A 1058 -3.64 -18.06 -28.00
N HIS A 1059 -4.52 -17.32 -27.33
CA HIS A 1059 -5.93 -17.67 -27.12
C HIS A 1059 -6.91 -16.66 -27.73
N PHE A 1060 -7.86 -17.16 -28.53
CA PHE A 1060 -8.92 -16.36 -29.10
C PHE A 1060 -9.97 -15.96 -28.05
N ASP A 1061 -10.64 -16.95 -27.45
CA ASP A 1061 -11.58 -16.74 -26.34
C ASP A 1061 -10.84 -16.73 -24.99
N ARG A 1062 -10.94 -15.61 -24.26
CA ARG A 1062 -10.32 -15.47 -22.94
C ARG A 1062 -11.05 -16.20 -21.82
N GLY A 1063 -12.36 -16.34 -21.89
CA GLY A 1063 -13.13 -17.05 -20.87
C GLY A 1063 -12.88 -18.54 -20.93
N ILE A 1064 -12.91 -19.11 -22.14
CA ILE A 1064 -12.52 -20.50 -22.39
C ILE A 1064 -11.04 -20.70 -22.08
N ASN A 1065 -10.15 -19.74 -22.38
CA ASN A 1065 -8.74 -19.86 -21.99
C ASN A 1065 -8.52 -19.78 -20.47
N ASP A 1066 -9.11 -18.82 -19.76
CA ASP A 1066 -9.05 -18.74 -18.29
C ASP A 1066 -9.51 -20.06 -17.65
N TRP A 1067 -10.55 -20.69 -18.21
CA TRP A 1067 -11.05 -22.01 -17.82
C TRP A 1067 -10.05 -23.12 -18.12
N LEU A 1068 -9.52 -23.19 -19.36
CA LEU A 1068 -8.55 -24.19 -19.77
C LEU A 1068 -7.25 -24.08 -18.96
N CYS A 1069 -6.74 -22.87 -18.73
CA CYS A 1069 -5.58 -22.63 -17.85
C CYS A 1069 -5.86 -23.16 -16.43
N LYS A 1070 -6.87 -22.60 -15.73
CA LYS A 1070 -7.14 -22.91 -14.32
C LYS A 1070 -7.43 -24.40 -14.08
N TYR A 1071 -8.21 -25.04 -14.95
CA TYR A 1071 -8.72 -26.39 -14.69
C TYR A 1071 -8.06 -27.50 -15.50
N VAL A 1072 -7.37 -27.21 -16.62
CA VAL A 1072 -6.78 -28.25 -17.48
C VAL A 1072 -5.26 -28.12 -17.53
N TYR A 1073 -4.77 -26.98 -18.02
CA TYR A 1073 -3.36 -26.78 -18.32
C TYR A 1073 -2.52 -26.77 -17.04
N ASP A 1074 -2.89 -25.96 -16.05
CA ASP A 1074 -2.16 -25.88 -14.77
C ASP A 1074 -2.39 -27.12 -13.89
N TYR A 1075 -3.60 -27.71 -13.96
CA TYR A 1075 -3.94 -28.93 -13.24
C TYR A 1075 -3.14 -30.16 -13.71
N LEU A 1076 -2.85 -30.26 -15.01
CA LEU A 1076 -2.10 -31.38 -15.61
C LEU A 1076 -0.61 -31.09 -15.78
N GLY A 1077 -0.22 -29.83 -16.00
CA GLY A 1077 1.18 -29.44 -16.22
C GLY A 1077 1.97 -29.18 -14.93
N GLY A 1078 1.29 -28.86 -13.83
CA GLY A 1078 1.93 -28.60 -12.53
C GLY A 1078 2.87 -27.40 -12.59
N ASN A 1079 4.16 -27.62 -12.32
CA ASN A 1079 5.17 -26.55 -12.34
C ASN A 1079 5.67 -26.18 -13.76
N HIS A 1080 5.27 -26.89 -14.82
CA HIS A 1080 5.70 -26.67 -16.21
C HIS A 1080 7.23 -26.79 -16.50
N ASP A 1081 8.04 -27.21 -15.52
CA ASP A 1081 9.51 -27.35 -15.64
C ASP A 1081 9.95 -28.38 -16.71
N ASN A 1082 9.08 -29.32 -17.10
CA ASN A 1082 9.37 -30.44 -17.99
C ASN A 1082 8.57 -30.34 -19.29
N ILE A 1083 9.27 -30.44 -20.43
CA ILE A 1083 8.68 -30.48 -21.78
C ILE A 1083 7.59 -31.55 -21.91
N TRP A 1084 7.72 -32.70 -21.24
CA TRP A 1084 6.68 -33.73 -21.24
C TRP A 1084 5.40 -33.29 -20.51
N ASN A 1085 5.51 -32.51 -19.43
CA ASN A 1085 4.34 -32.00 -18.71
C ASN A 1085 3.66 -30.88 -19.51
N GLU A 1086 4.44 -29.97 -20.12
CA GLU A 1086 3.94 -28.95 -21.06
C GLU A 1086 3.21 -29.60 -22.26
N LEU A 1087 3.78 -30.67 -22.82
CA LEU A 1087 3.19 -31.40 -23.94
C LEU A 1087 1.90 -32.12 -23.52
N VAL A 1088 1.87 -32.80 -22.36
CA VAL A 1088 0.66 -33.45 -21.84
C VAL A 1088 -0.43 -32.42 -21.54
N ALA A 1089 -0.10 -31.29 -20.93
CA ALA A 1089 -1.03 -30.20 -20.67
C ALA A 1089 -1.57 -29.58 -21.98
N SER A 1090 -0.71 -29.36 -22.96
CA SER A 1090 -1.07 -28.85 -24.30
C SER A 1090 -1.98 -29.81 -25.05
N VAL A 1091 -1.59 -31.09 -25.16
CA VAL A 1091 -2.36 -32.13 -25.87
C VAL A 1091 -3.73 -32.33 -25.21
N SER A 1092 -3.80 -32.29 -23.88
CA SER A 1092 -5.07 -32.36 -23.14
C SER A 1092 -5.95 -31.12 -23.41
N THR A 1093 -5.35 -29.92 -23.44
CA THR A 1093 -6.05 -28.65 -23.72
C THR A 1093 -6.64 -28.63 -25.13
N PHE A 1094 -5.85 -28.98 -26.16
CA PHE A 1094 -6.33 -29.07 -27.54
C PHE A 1094 -7.25 -30.27 -27.79
N GLY A 1095 -7.08 -31.36 -27.04
CA GLY A 1095 -7.99 -32.51 -27.04
C GLY A 1095 -9.39 -32.11 -26.55
N ILE A 1096 -9.48 -31.44 -25.40
CA ILE A 1096 -10.74 -30.93 -24.85
C ILE A 1096 -11.38 -29.89 -25.78
N THR A 1097 -10.56 -29.02 -26.38
CA THR A 1097 -11.03 -28.05 -27.38
C THR A 1097 -11.60 -28.74 -28.62
N ALA A 1098 -10.97 -29.82 -29.11
CA ALA A 1098 -11.47 -30.62 -30.22
C ALA A 1098 -12.78 -31.36 -29.88
N LEU A 1099 -12.92 -31.88 -28.66
CA LEU A 1099 -14.16 -32.50 -28.18
C LEU A 1099 -15.31 -31.49 -28.08
N TRP A 1100 -15.03 -30.26 -27.65
CA TRP A 1100 -16.02 -29.18 -27.55
C TRP A 1100 -16.46 -28.66 -28.93
N LEU A 1101 -15.52 -28.36 -29.83
CA LEU A 1101 -15.82 -27.95 -31.22
C LEU A 1101 -16.54 -29.05 -32.01
N GLY A 1102 -16.25 -30.32 -31.69
CA GLY A 1102 -16.80 -31.50 -32.34
C GLY A 1102 -15.73 -32.24 -33.15
N PRO A 1103 -15.59 -33.57 -33.00
CA PRO A 1103 -14.54 -34.34 -33.64
C PRO A 1103 -14.80 -34.49 -35.15
N CYS A 1104 -14.18 -33.65 -35.97
CA CYS A 1104 -14.16 -33.78 -37.43
C CYS A 1104 -12.74 -33.63 -37.99
N GLN A 1105 -12.50 -34.10 -39.21
CA GLN A 1105 -11.16 -34.13 -39.80
C GLN A 1105 -10.50 -32.74 -39.87
N VAL A 1106 -11.28 -31.68 -40.14
CA VAL A 1106 -10.80 -30.30 -40.16
C VAL A 1106 -10.40 -29.82 -38.76
N VAL A 1107 -11.22 -30.10 -37.74
CA VAL A 1107 -10.93 -29.75 -36.34
C VAL A 1107 -9.73 -30.52 -35.81
N PHE A 1108 -9.55 -31.81 -36.15
CA PHE A 1108 -8.37 -32.58 -35.75
C PHE A 1108 -7.09 -32.04 -36.39
N ILE A 1109 -7.12 -31.71 -37.69
CA ILE A 1109 -5.97 -31.08 -38.37
C ILE A 1109 -5.67 -29.73 -37.73
N TRP A 1110 -6.69 -28.90 -37.48
CA TRP A 1110 -6.53 -27.60 -36.81
C TRP A 1110 -5.96 -27.73 -35.39
N SER A 1111 -6.52 -28.61 -34.55
CA SER A 1111 -6.03 -28.83 -33.18
C SER A 1111 -4.62 -29.38 -33.13
N PHE A 1112 -4.28 -30.34 -34.01
CA PHE A 1112 -2.91 -30.86 -34.11
C PHE A 1112 -1.94 -29.76 -34.52
N LEU A 1113 -2.28 -28.97 -35.55
CA LEU A 1113 -1.41 -27.92 -36.07
C LEU A 1113 -1.22 -26.75 -35.08
N ASN A 1114 -2.25 -26.35 -34.34
CA ASN A 1114 -2.13 -25.35 -33.28
C ASN A 1114 -1.38 -25.89 -32.05
N CYS A 1115 -1.64 -27.14 -31.63
CA CYS A 1115 -0.91 -27.77 -30.54
C CYS A 1115 0.58 -27.90 -30.87
N PHE A 1116 0.90 -28.39 -32.07
CA PHE A 1116 2.28 -28.49 -32.57
C PHE A 1116 2.93 -27.11 -32.69
N GLY A 1117 2.23 -26.12 -33.28
CA GLY A 1117 2.76 -24.76 -33.41
C GLY A 1117 3.10 -24.10 -32.07
N LEU A 1118 2.20 -24.19 -31.09
CA LEU A 1118 2.41 -23.69 -29.73
C LEU A 1118 3.62 -24.35 -29.05
N ASN A 1119 3.70 -25.68 -29.11
CA ASN A 1119 4.80 -26.43 -28.51
C ASN A 1119 6.12 -26.14 -29.24
N PHE A 1120 6.09 -26.05 -30.57
CA PHE A 1120 7.25 -25.72 -31.39
C PHE A 1120 7.77 -24.29 -31.11
N GLU A 1121 6.90 -23.31 -30.86
CA GLU A 1121 7.31 -21.97 -30.42
C GLU A 1121 8.02 -22.01 -29.06
N LEU A 1122 7.47 -22.76 -28.08
CA LEU A 1122 8.10 -22.96 -26.77
C LEU A 1122 9.42 -23.75 -26.85
N TRP A 1123 9.51 -24.74 -27.73
CA TRP A 1123 10.73 -25.54 -27.94
C TRP A 1123 11.80 -24.76 -28.70
N LEU A 1124 11.43 -23.95 -29.69
CA LEU A 1124 12.35 -23.00 -30.32
C LEU A 1124 12.85 -21.97 -29.30
N ALA A 1125 11.97 -21.48 -28.41
CA ALA A 1125 12.39 -20.58 -27.33
C ALA A 1125 13.45 -21.22 -26.42
N LYS A 1126 13.21 -22.46 -25.98
CA LYS A 1126 14.19 -23.24 -25.20
C LYS A 1126 15.46 -23.55 -26.01
N PHE A 1127 15.36 -23.88 -27.29
CA PHE A 1127 16.49 -24.19 -28.17
C PHE A 1127 17.40 -22.99 -28.40
N PHE A 1128 16.84 -21.82 -28.71
CA PHE A 1128 17.62 -20.60 -28.93
C PHE A 1128 18.10 -19.96 -27.60
N SER A 1129 17.63 -20.40 -26.43
CA SER A 1129 18.27 -20.11 -25.14
C SER A 1129 19.50 -20.98 -24.84
N LEU A 1130 19.83 -21.96 -25.69
CA LEU A 1130 21.06 -22.75 -25.58
C LEU A 1130 22.23 -22.04 -26.29
N GLU A 1131 23.44 -22.31 -25.83
CA GLU A 1131 24.65 -21.92 -26.56
C GLU A 1131 24.85 -22.77 -27.83
N PRO A 1132 25.37 -22.19 -28.93
CA PRO A 1132 25.95 -20.84 -29.07
C PRO A 1132 24.93 -19.72 -29.39
N PHE A 1133 23.63 -20.03 -29.49
CA PHE A 1133 22.64 -19.07 -29.97
C PHE A 1133 22.39 -17.93 -28.98
N ALA A 1134 22.44 -18.22 -27.68
CA ALA A 1134 22.35 -17.20 -26.63
C ALA A 1134 23.50 -16.18 -26.72
N SER A 1135 24.76 -16.63 -26.82
CA SER A 1135 25.91 -15.75 -27.06
C SER A 1135 25.84 -15.00 -28.38
N MET A 1136 25.34 -15.63 -29.45
CA MET A 1136 25.11 -14.93 -30.73
C MET A 1136 24.07 -13.81 -30.61
N GLU A 1137 22.99 -13.99 -29.83
CA GLU A 1137 22.00 -12.94 -29.61
C GLU A 1137 22.54 -11.81 -28.71
N MET A 1138 23.31 -12.12 -27.68
CA MET A 1138 23.97 -11.10 -26.84
C MET A 1138 24.97 -10.22 -27.60
N ALA A 1139 25.59 -10.75 -28.66
CA ALA A 1139 26.47 -9.98 -29.54
C ALA A 1139 25.71 -8.99 -30.47
N MET A 1140 24.37 -9.00 -30.47
CA MET A 1140 23.53 -8.16 -31.33
C MET A 1140 22.82 -7.07 -30.53
N SER A 1141 22.73 -5.86 -31.09
CA SER A 1141 21.92 -4.80 -30.46
C SER A 1141 20.46 -5.23 -30.35
N GLU A 1142 19.77 -4.83 -29.27
CA GLU A 1142 18.36 -5.19 -29.04
C GLU A 1142 17.46 -4.81 -30.23
N ALA A 1143 17.76 -3.67 -30.87
CA ALA A 1143 17.07 -3.21 -32.07
C ALA A 1143 17.32 -4.12 -33.29
N MET A 1144 18.45 -4.80 -33.38
CA MET A 1144 18.70 -5.80 -34.43
C MET A 1144 18.04 -7.15 -34.10
N SER A 1145 18.11 -7.63 -32.85
CA SER A 1145 17.35 -8.81 -32.41
C SER A 1145 15.85 -8.64 -32.69
N ARG A 1146 15.26 -7.48 -32.32
CA ARG A 1146 13.87 -7.12 -32.66
C ARG A 1146 13.58 -7.18 -34.16
N ARG A 1147 14.53 -6.83 -35.03
CA ARG A 1147 14.36 -6.93 -36.49
C ARG A 1147 14.41 -8.38 -36.97
N ILE A 1148 15.34 -9.20 -36.49
CA ILE A 1148 15.42 -10.62 -36.89
C ILE A 1148 14.20 -11.40 -36.39
N ARG A 1149 13.83 -11.25 -35.12
CA ARG A 1149 12.64 -11.90 -34.53
C ARG A 1149 11.35 -11.54 -35.29
N ALA A 1150 11.24 -10.33 -35.87
CA ALA A 1150 10.09 -9.94 -36.67
C ALA A 1150 9.99 -10.68 -38.03
N ILE A 1151 11.08 -11.20 -38.59
CA ILE A 1151 11.07 -12.00 -39.83
C ILE A 1151 10.41 -13.36 -39.56
N PHE A 1152 10.83 -14.06 -38.50
CA PHE A 1152 10.25 -15.34 -38.12
C PHE A 1152 8.77 -15.23 -37.73
N ASN A 1153 8.40 -14.17 -37.00
CA ASN A 1153 7.00 -13.90 -36.66
C ASN A 1153 6.14 -13.57 -37.90
N ALA A 1154 6.72 -12.99 -38.95
CA ALA A 1154 6.00 -12.78 -40.21
C ALA A 1154 5.70 -14.09 -40.95
N ALA A 1155 6.61 -15.07 -40.90
CA ALA A 1155 6.35 -16.42 -41.41
C ALA A 1155 5.30 -17.15 -40.55
N ASN A 1156 5.41 -17.07 -39.22
CA ASN A 1156 4.45 -17.67 -38.29
C ASN A 1156 3.02 -17.18 -38.56
N PHE A 1157 2.82 -15.86 -38.66
CA PHE A 1157 1.50 -15.28 -38.95
C PHE A 1157 0.80 -15.90 -40.17
N TRP A 1158 1.53 -16.18 -41.27
CA TRP A 1158 0.94 -16.81 -42.46
C TRP A 1158 0.58 -18.29 -42.27
N ILE A 1159 1.26 -19.01 -41.37
CA ILE A 1159 0.87 -20.35 -40.94
C ILE A 1159 -0.49 -20.29 -40.23
N ILE A 1160 -0.68 -19.34 -39.31
CA ILE A 1160 -1.98 -19.10 -38.63
C ILE A 1160 -3.08 -18.68 -39.62
N VAL A 1161 -2.79 -17.81 -40.60
CA VAL A 1161 -3.75 -17.44 -41.65
C VAL A 1161 -4.25 -18.67 -42.39
N LEU A 1162 -3.36 -19.60 -42.76
CA LEU A 1162 -3.75 -20.85 -43.43
C LEU A 1162 -4.57 -21.78 -42.52
N PHE A 1163 -4.24 -21.90 -41.24
CA PHE A 1163 -5.00 -22.73 -40.29
C PHE A 1163 -6.44 -22.24 -40.10
N ASN A 1164 -6.63 -20.92 -39.98
CA ASN A 1164 -7.96 -20.33 -39.80
C ASN A 1164 -8.78 -20.37 -41.09
N ILE A 1165 -8.17 -20.12 -42.25
CA ILE A 1165 -8.87 -20.24 -43.55
C ILE A 1165 -9.30 -21.68 -43.83
N LEU A 1166 -8.50 -22.68 -43.42
CA LEU A 1166 -8.87 -24.09 -43.50
C LEU A 1166 -10.13 -24.40 -42.68
N ALA A 1167 -10.28 -23.80 -41.49
CA ALA A 1167 -11.45 -23.97 -40.63
C ALA A 1167 -12.68 -23.20 -41.13
N LEU A 1168 -12.50 -21.97 -41.62
CA LEU A 1168 -13.59 -21.05 -42.01
C LEU A 1168 -14.13 -21.27 -43.43
N ASN A 1169 -13.37 -21.94 -44.31
CA ASN A 1169 -13.72 -22.08 -45.74
C ASN A 1169 -13.60 -23.54 -46.19
N SER A 1170 -12.56 -23.87 -46.95
CA SER A 1170 -12.33 -25.21 -47.49
C SER A 1170 -10.85 -25.53 -47.60
N LEU A 1171 -10.54 -26.82 -47.53
CA LEU A 1171 -9.20 -27.35 -47.75
C LEU A 1171 -8.64 -26.95 -49.14
N ASP A 1172 -9.49 -26.83 -50.15
CA ASP A 1172 -9.07 -26.43 -51.49
C ASP A 1172 -8.74 -24.94 -51.59
N PHE A 1173 -9.45 -24.07 -50.86
CA PHE A 1173 -9.10 -22.65 -50.75
C PHE A 1173 -7.78 -22.47 -50.00
N ALA A 1174 -7.61 -23.13 -48.85
CA ALA A 1174 -6.36 -23.07 -48.08
C ALA A 1174 -5.15 -23.58 -48.91
N LYS A 1175 -5.31 -24.70 -49.64
CA LYS A 1175 -4.29 -25.20 -50.59
C LYS A 1175 -3.98 -24.19 -51.71
N LEU A 1176 -4.98 -23.50 -52.26
CA LEU A 1176 -4.78 -22.51 -53.31
C LEU A 1176 -3.97 -21.30 -52.81
N VAL A 1177 -4.31 -20.78 -51.63
CA VAL A 1177 -3.59 -19.67 -50.96
C VAL A 1177 -2.14 -20.07 -50.70
N ALA A 1178 -1.90 -21.21 -50.03
CA ALA A 1178 -0.55 -21.70 -49.73
C ALA A 1178 0.29 -21.92 -51.00
N ARG A 1179 -0.29 -22.57 -52.02
CA ARG A 1179 0.43 -22.90 -53.25
C ARG A 1179 0.81 -21.66 -54.06
N ARG A 1180 -0.07 -20.66 -54.17
CA ARG A 1180 0.21 -19.43 -54.94
C ARG A 1180 1.09 -18.46 -54.17
N LEU A 1181 0.78 -18.17 -52.92
CA LEU A 1181 1.46 -17.08 -52.18
C LEU A 1181 2.78 -17.51 -51.53
N LEU A 1182 2.88 -18.75 -51.03
CA LEU A 1182 4.05 -19.19 -50.24
C LEU A 1182 4.97 -20.15 -51.01
N ILE A 1183 4.43 -21.07 -51.81
CA ILE A 1183 5.23 -22.12 -52.46
C ILE A 1183 5.70 -21.71 -53.87
N ARG A 1184 4.79 -21.27 -54.75
CA ARG A 1184 5.11 -20.89 -56.14
C ARG A 1184 5.26 -19.38 -56.37
N GLY A 1185 4.95 -18.56 -55.36
CA GLY A 1185 5.00 -17.11 -55.43
C GLY A 1185 6.40 -16.51 -55.22
N PHE A 1186 7.41 -17.34 -54.99
CA PHE A 1186 8.77 -16.88 -54.71
C PHE A 1186 9.48 -16.43 -56.00
N PRO A 1187 10.21 -15.29 -56.00
CA PRO A 1187 10.42 -14.39 -54.87
C PRO A 1187 9.30 -13.35 -54.68
N VAL A 1188 8.63 -12.92 -55.75
CA VAL A 1188 7.86 -11.66 -55.78
C VAL A 1188 6.67 -11.66 -54.81
N SER A 1189 5.70 -12.56 -54.99
CA SER A 1189 4.50 -12.60 -54.15
C SER A 1189 4.83 -13.00 -52.72
N THR A 1190 5.74 -13.98 -52.55
CA THR A 1190 6.14 -14.50 -51.22
C THR A 1190 6.87 -13.47 -50.38
N LEU A 1191 7.90 -12.79 -50.91
CA LEU A 1191 8.61 -11.75 -50.16
C LEU A 1191 7.72 -10.53 -49.90
N SER A 1192 6.81 -10.19 -50.83
CA SER A 1192 5.87 -9.08 -50.62
C SER A 1192 4.92 -9.34 -49.45
N VAL A 1193 4.28 -10.52 -49.38
CA VAL A 1193 3.37 -10.83 -48.26
C VAL A 1193 4.11 -10.94 -46.93
N LEU A 1194 5.34 -11.48 -46.92
CA LEU A 1194 6.17 -11.52 -45.71
C LEU A 1194 6.62 -10.12 -45.26
N PHE A 1195 6.96 -9.22 -46.18
CA PHE A 1195 7.37 -7.85 -45.86
C PHE A 1195 6.23 -6.98 -45.31
N PHE A 1196 5.02 -7.09 -45.87
CA PHE A 1196 3.86 -6.39 -45.31
C PHE A 1196 3.48 -6.91 -43.93
N THR A 1197 3.54 -8.23 -43.72
CA THR A 1197 3.35 -8.81 -42.39
C THR A 1197 4.43 -8.34 -41.42
N TYR A 1198 5.72 -8.35 -41.82
CA TYR A 1198 6.84 -7.82 -41.03
C TYR A 1198 6.61 -6.38 -40.54
N CYS A 1199 6.14 -5.49 -41.41
CA CYS A 1199 5.78 -4.12 -41.05
C CYS A 1199 4.67 -4.10 -39.97
N GLY A 1200 3.66 -4.95 -40.11
CA GLY A 1200 2.62 -5.17 -39.09
C GLY A 1200 3.19 -5.63 -37.75
N VAL A 1201 4.04 -6.67 -37.75
CA VAL A 1201 4.71 -7.19 -36.55
C VAL A 1201 5.47 -6.08 -35.80
N GLN A 1202 6.21 -5.23 -36.52
CA GLN A 1202 6.97 -4.13 -35.91
C GLN A 1202 6.09 -3.07 -35.25
N LEU A 1203 4.96 -2.71 -35.85
CA LEU A 1203 4.02 -1.74 -35.27
C LEU A 1203 3.30 -2.31 -34.04
N VAL A 1204 2.99 -3.60 -34.03
CA VAL A 1204 2.44 -4.30 -32.87
C VAL A 1204 3.43 -4.27 -31.71
N LYS A 1205 4.72 -4.58 -31.93
CA LYS A 1205 5.74 -4.47 -30.87
C LYS A 1205 5.90 -3.06 -30.32
N GLU A 1206 5.83 -2.03 -31.16
CA GLU A 1206 5.89 -0.64 -30.66
C GLU A 1206 4.66 -0.27 -29.82
N ARG A 1207 3.48 -0.80 -30.14
CA ARG A 1207 2.26 -0.63 -29.34
C ARG A 1207 2.36 -1.32 -27.98
N GLU A 1208 2.96 -2.51 -27.92
CA GLU A 1208 3.23 -3.22 -26.67
C GLU A 1208 4.21 -2.45 -25.79
N ARG A 1209 5.35 -2.01 -26.35
CA ARG A 1209 6.34 -1.18 -25.66
C ARG A 1209 5.72 0.06 -25.02
N ARG A 1210 4.92 0.81 -25.77
CA ARG A 1210 4.24 2.01 -25.25
C ARG A 1210 3.22 1.70 -24.16
N ARG A 1211 2.58 0.53 -24.20
CA ARG A 1211 1.67 0.09 -23.13
C ARG A 1211 2.42 -0.31 -21.87
N ALA A 1212 3.56 -1.00 -21.99
CA ALA A 1212 4.43 -1.30 -20.86
C ALA A 1212 4.89 -0.01 -20.15
N LEU A 1213 5.42 0.96 -20.91
CA LEU A 1213 5.85 2.28 -20.40
C LEU A 1213 4.73 3.14 -19.79
N LEU A 1214 3.46 2.87 -20.11
CA LEU A 1214 2.32 3.57 -19.50
C LEU A 1214 1.84 2.90 -18.21
N LEU A 1215 2.15 1.62 -18.00
CA LEU A 1215 1.85 0.86 -16.79
C LEU A 1215 2.98 0.95 -15.76
N ASP A 1216 4.20 1.22 -16.22
CA ASP A 1216 5.41 1.42 -15.41
C ASP A 1216 6.13 2.68 -15.93
N PRO A 1217 5.70 3.89 -15.51
CA PRO A 1217 6.35 5.13 -15.90
C PRO A 1217 7.65 5.29 -15.10
N ASP A 1218 8.78 4.91 -15.71
CA ASP A 1218 10.11 5.19 -15.17
C ASP A 1218 10.25 6.70 -14.82
N PRO A 1219 10.98 7.03 -13.74
CA PRO A 1219 11.36 8.42 -13.46
C PRO A 1219 12.10 9.02 -14.67
N ALA A 1220 11.99 10.34 -14.84
CA ALA A 1220 12.52 11.03 -16.01
C ALA A 1220 14.00 10.68 -16.26
N PRO A 1221 14.42 10.52 -17.53
CA PRO A 1221 15.81 10.19 -17.85
C PRO A 1221 16.73 11.26 -17.24
N ALA A 1222 17.83 10.80 -16.64
CA ALA A 1222 18.88 11.68 -16.14
C ALA A 1222 19.28 12.68 -17.23
N SER A 1223 19.48 13.94 -16.83
CA SER A 1223 19.97 14.99 -17.72
C SER A 1223 21.24 14.52 -18.45
N ALA A 1224 21.32 14.76 -19.75
CA ALA A 1224 22.46 14.37 -20.57
C ALA A 1224 23.78 14.78 -19.91
N PRO A 1225 24.84 13.95 -19.97
CA PRO A 1225 26.10 14.25 -19.31
C PRO A 1225 26.64 15.59 -19.79
N VAL A 1226 26.87 16.50 -18.84
CA VAL A 1226 27.53 17.77 -19.11
C VAL A 1226 28.92 17.45 -19.65
N THR A 1227 29.17 17.82 -20.90
CA THR A 1227 30.49 17.70 -21.52
C THR A 1227 31.47 18.63 -20.84
N HIS A 1228 32.14 18.13 -19.80
CA HIS A 1228 33.30 18.78 -19.23
C HIS A 1228 34.43 18.77 -20.26
N THR A 1229 34.62 19.89 -20.94
CA THR A 1229 35.86 20.21 -21.67
C THR A 1229 36.97 20.46 -20.66
N GLY A 1230 37.56 19.38 -20.14
CA GLY A 1230 38.85 19.42 -19.43
C GLY A 1230 40.01 19.49 -20.43
N PRO A 1231 41.11 20.18 -20.12
CA PRO A 1231 42.21 20.37 -21.06
C PRO A 1231 42.99 19.07 -21.31
N THR A 1232 43.52 18.96 -22.52
CA THR A 1232 44.40 17.88 -22.98
C THR A 1232 45.62 17.69 -22.08
N LEU A 1233 45.77 16.48 -21.54
CA LEU A 1233 47.05 15.94 -21.08
C LEU A 1233 47.54 14.92 -22.09
N THR A 1234 48.58 15.31 -22.83
CA THR A 1234 49.31 14.48 -23.80
C THR A 1234 50.10 13.39 -23.09
N LYS A 1235 50.10 12.17 -23.65
CA LYS A 1235 51.13 11.17 -23.34
C LYS A 1235 52.35 11.47 -24.20
N GLU A 1236 53.48 11.75 -23.56
CA GLU A 1236 54.80 11.72 -24.22
C GLU A 1236 55.47 10.36 -23.97
N GLU A 1237 56.25 9.91 -24.96
CA GLU A 1237 57.14 8.76 -24.86
C GLU A 1237 58.46 9.15 -24.16
N PRO A 1238 59.20 8.20 -23.56
CA PRO A 1238 60.46 8.49 -22.91
C PRO A 1238 61.62 8.59 -23.93
N ALA A 1239 62.16 9.79 -24.12
CA ALA A 1239 63.50 9.99 -24.66
C ALA A 1239 64.49 10.38 -23.54
N LYS A 1240 65.73 9.91 -23.63
CA LYS A 1240 66.78 10.14 -22.62
C LYS A 1240 67.56 11.44 -22.85
N GLU A 1241 68.21 11.85 -21.75
CA GLU A 1241 69.47 12.60 -21.61
C GLU A 1241 69.47 14.12 -21.35
N LYS A 1242 70.24 14.45 -20.29
CA LYS A 1242 71.01 15.68 -19.99
C LYS A 1242 70.21 16.97 -19.71
N ALA A 1243 70.24 17.56 -18.52
CA ALA A 1243 71.35 17.96 -17.62
C ALA A 1243 72.00 19.29 -18.03
N GLU A 1244 71.47 20.40 -17.50
CA GLU A 1244 72.15 21.37 -16.62
C GLU A 1244 71.10 22.08 -15.74
#